data_AF-A0ECH9-F1
#
_entry.id   AF-A0ECH9-F1
#
_cell.length_a   1.000
_cell.length_b   1.000
_cell.length_c   1.000
_cell.angle_alpha   90.00
_cell.angle_beta   90.00
_cell.angle_gamma   90.00
#
_symmetry.space_group_name_H-M   'P 1'
#
loop_
_entity.id
_entity.type
_entity.pdbx_description
1 polymer ?
#
loop_
_entity_poly.entity_id
_entity_poly.type
_entity_poly.pdbx_seq_one_letter_code
_entity_poly.pdbx_strand_id
1 'polypeptide(L)'
;MFNIVYRPFYVDGYGVTYPMESTNCFYNMRLERRSYDLYITLCYYLPIWVAFLYNLIIITLVVRRILKHITDFTNKTQVFALFLYPTILFICWVIVILLQLSCSLAQFNNLIHNLFYGNTYRSFSATYLVCWMLCVIALLRYLRRQGSMAANQNIRKIYLKVTLGPKLANNQPKQLIHKNCEYYLINNNKLLSVISFFKEQKYKQYNIIEMSSSQDLVKCSFNPDDMGQLLYKENYHKWIKVQELIAKDPILQNNVADYGQSRDKLFEIYCKKAYKLHKLLNYSDEMIPGMVNSQFPETVVTVLHQTMFIPTIKYLGTEKQIEKWVPPSQNYEIVGCYAQTELGHGSDVQSLETTAVYDKNTEEFILNSPTISSTKWWIGDLGLTATHAVTHAQLFINGKHYGVQTFIVQVRDTHTHLPLKGIEVGDVGPKYGYNTKDNGYLRMNNVRIPREQMLMRYSKVSKAGEFIKAQNEKIGYATMMQVRTSIIHNTYVSLAQGLAIGVKYSHFRRQFKDKNGIERPIIDYQTQQDKLIPLIADCYAQGFGCLRIREILTENLKRITEKNDFSLMGDLHALLCCCKAVYTWNTHFGLDKIRQSLGGHGFLQSSGVVSIQTEFAPSCTYEGENTVLLLQTGRYLLKACNKAQKHQPINENVEYLYNIQQTLSQKATFTRAEQLLCPEIIRKLMRLHAAFYVNKMMLKMMEKAGEHGPKEAWNKHVASIAHTYYWTFKTFLDTLIKVQDENIRSVLSNLCCLYGLQRIIDWPIGYFEGGFLNGEQLEIILNAKEHIFTLLKPDLLGLVESFKFNDNALRSDLVDAKPYEKLLQSAKLSSVNNEEYQNKLRSLTRQLREMPKL
;
A
#
# COMPACT_ATOMS: atom_id res chain seq x y z
N MET A 1 -37.62 -28.86 8.77
CA MET A 1 -37.12 -28.10 7.62
C MET A 1 -37.08 -26.62 7.99
N PHE A 2 -35.87 -26.05 7.94
CA PHE A 2 -35.50 -24.63 7.90
C PHE A 2 -36.33 -23.60 8.68
N ASN A 3 -35.88 -23.31 9.90
CA ASN A 3 -35.93 -21.95 10.47
C ASN A 3 -34.61 -21.68 11.18
N ILE A 4 -33.59 -21.32 10.38
CA ILE A 4 -32.32 -20.79 10.89
C ILE A 4 -32.50 -19.28 10.98
N VAL A 5 -32.65 -18.77 12.19
CA VAL A 5 -32.60 -17.35 12.49
C VAL A 5 -31.14 -16.90 12.35
N TYR A 6 -30.81 -16.24 11.24
CA TYR A 6 -29.53 -15.54 11.09
C TYR A 6 -29.48 -14.39 12.10
N ARG A 7 -28.67 -14.53 13.16
CA ARG A 7 -28.21 -13.38 13.95
C ARG A 7 -27.01 -12.77 13.22
N PRO A 8 -27.06 -11.51 12.77
CA PRO A 8 -25.88 -10.87 12.20
C PRO A 8 -24.84 -10.63 13.29
N PHE A 9 -23.62 -11.10 13.07
CA PHE A 9 -22.44 -10.77 13.87
C PHE A 9 -21.67 -9.66 13.14
N TYR A 10 -21.17 -8.69 13.89
CA TYR A 10 -20.15 -7.77 13.38
C TYR A 10 -18.77 -8.32 13.75
N VAL A 11 -17.88 -8.37 12.77
CA VAL A 11 -16.46 -8.67 12.92
C VAL A 11 -15.73 -7.35 12.75
N ASP A 12 -15.00 -6.91 13.76
CA ASP A 12 -14.17 -5.72 13.62
C ASP A 12 -12.94 -5.98 12.74
N GLY A 13 -12.20 -4.92 12.42
CA GLY A 13 -10.97 -4.99 11.60
C GLY A 13 -9.84 -5.84 12.19
N TYR A 14 -10.05 -6.50 13.33
CA TYR A 14 -9.10 -7.35 14.04
C TYR A 14 -9.63 -8.76 14.32
N GLY A 15 -10.80 -9.13 13.79
CA GLY A 15 -11.30 -10.50 13.83
C GLY A 15 -12.05 -10.90 15.12
N VAL A 16 -12.49 -9.95 15.94
CA VAL A 16 -13.29 -10.24 17.14
C VAL A 16 -14.79 -10.13 16.83
N THR A 17 -15.58 -11.13 17.24
CA THR A 17 -17.04 -11.22 17.01
C THR A 17 -17.84 -10.77 18.23
N TYR A 18 -18.87 -9.94 18.00
CA TYR A 18 -19.82 -9.48 19.03
C TYR A 18 -21.29 -9.73 18.63
N PRO A 19 -22.19 -10.06 19.59
CA PRO A 19 -23.63 -10.10 19.35
C PRO A 19 -24.24 -8.69 19.38
N MET A 20 -25.05 -8.34 18.37
CA MET A 20 -25.83 -7.09 18.35
C MET A 20 -27.11 -7.24 19.19
N GLU A 21 -27.28 -6.42 20.23
CA GLU A 21 -28.59 -6.17 20.84
C GLU A 21 -29.32 -5.02 20.13
N SER A 22 -30.63 -5.18 20.02
CA SER A 22 -31.54 -4.53 19.07
C SER A 22 -31.77 -3.03 19.30
N THR A 23 -31.58 -2.21 18.26
CA THR A 23 -32.25 -0.90 18.11
C THR A 23 -32.85 -0.76 16.70
N ASN A 24 -34.17 -0.89 16.63
CA ASN A 24 -34.98 -1.11 15.42
C ASN A 24 -35.48 0.20 14.76
N CYS A 25 -34.73 1.31 14.82
CA CYS A 25 -35.22 2.62 14.36
C CYS A 25 -34.85 3.01 12.91
N PHE A 26 -33.84 2.39 12.30
CA PHE A 26 -33.36 2.84 10.96
C PHE A 26 -34.04 2.18 9.76
N TYR A 27 -34.77 1.07 9.96
CA TYR A 27 -35.38 0.33 8.85
C TYR A 27 -36.72 0.94 8.40
N ASN A 28 -37.49 1.52 9.32
CA ASN A 28 -38.82 2.07 9.01
C ASN A 28 -38.77 3.37 8.17
N MET A 29 -37.72 4.21 8.32
CA MET A 29 -37.60 5.45 7.52
C MET A 29 -37.26 5.21 6.03
N ARG A 30 -36.73 4.04 5.65
CA ARG A 30 -36.38 3.74 4.25
C ARG A 30 -37.56 3.24 3.41
N LEU A 31 -38.59 2.68 4.05
CA LEU A 31 -39.78 2.17 3.37
C LEU A 31 -40.76 3.29 3.00
N GLU A 32 -40.88 4.34 3.82
CA GLU A 32 -41.73 5.50 3.51
C GLU A 32 -41.19 6.33 2.33
N ARG A 33 -39.87 6.49 2.21
CA ARG A 33 -39.26 7.28 1.11
C ARG A 33 -39.39 6.60 -0.26
N ARG A 34 -39.24 5.27 -0.34
CA ARG A 34 -39.44 4.52 -1.60
C ARG A 34 -40.89 4.53 -2.06
N SER A 35 -41.84 4.57 -1.13
CA SER A 35 -43.27 4.63 -1.44
C SER A 35 -43.66 5.98 -2.03
N TYR A 36 -43.03 7.06 -1.57
CA TYR A 36 -43.25 8.43 -2.06
C TYR A 36 -42.63 8.68 -3.44
N ASP A 37 -41.41 8.19 -3.70
CA ASP A 37 -40.75 8.33 -5.00
C ASP A 37 -41.44 7.48 -6.10
N LEU A 38 -41.99 6.32 -5.74
CA LEU A 38 -42.76 5.49 -6.65
C LEU A 38 -44.11 6.13 -6.99
N TYR A 39 -44.76 6.77 -6.00
CA TYR A 39 -46.02 7.51 -6.19
C TYR A 39 -45.85 8.73 -7.10
N ILE A 40 -44.76 9.51 -6.93
CA ILE A 40 -44.45 10.65 -7.82
C ILE A 40 -44.11 10.17 -9.23
N THR A 41 -43.34 9.09 -9.37
CA THR A 41 -42.99 8.54 -10.69
C THR A 41 -44.22 7.99 -11.43
N LEU A 42 -45.14 7.32 -10.72
CA LEU A 42 -46.39 6.83 -11.31
C LEU A 42 -47.36 7.97 -11.63
N CYS A 43 -47.52 8.99 -10.79
CA CYS A 43 -48.47 10.06 -11.06
C CYS A 43 -48.01 11.01 -12.19
N TYR A 44 -46.70 11.23 -12.35
CA TYR A 44 -46.19 12.14 -13.39
C TYR A 44 -45.92 11.45 -14.73
N TYR A 45 -45.39 10.22 -14.74
CA TYR A 45 -44.97 9.58 -15.99
C TYR A 45 -46.02 8.66 -16.60
N LEU A 46 -46.97 8.13 -15.82
CA LEU A 46 -48.01 7.24 -16.34
C LEU A 46 -48.96 7.94 -17.34
N PRO A 47 -49.41 9.20 -17.14
CA PRO A 47 -50.23 9.90 -18.13
C PRO A 47 -49.47 10.15 -19.44
N ILE A 48 -48.16 10.40 -19.36
CA ILE A 48 -47.28 10.63 -20.51
C ILE A 48 -47.09 9.34 -21.31
N TRP A 49 -46.89 8.21 -20.63
CA TRP A 49 -46.77 6.90 -21.28
C TRP A 49 -48.10 6.40 -21.85
N VAL A 50 -49.22 6.66 -21.18
CA VAL A 50 -50.57 6.33 -21.68
C VAL A 50 -50.91 7.18 -22.90
N ALA A 51 -50.58 8.48 -22.91
CA ALA A 51 -50.74 9.34 -24.08
C ALA A 51 -49.82 8.89 -25.24
N PHE A 52 -48.60 8.44 -24.95
CA PHE A 52 -47.69 7.89 -25.97
C PHE A 52 -48.24 6.61 -26.60
N LEU A 53 -48.74 5.67 -25.79
CA LEU A 53 -49.34 4.42 -26.26
C LEU A 53 -50.66 4.64 -27.01
N TYR A 54 -51.53 5.53 -26.54
CA TYR A 54 -52.78 5.87 -27.21
C TYR A 54 -52.52 6.47 -28.60
N ASN A 55 -51.52 7.35 -28.72
CA ASN A 55 -51.14 7.94 -30.00
C ASN A 55 -50.45 6.92 -30.92
N LEU A 56 -49.63 6.01 -30.39
CA LEU A 56 -49.03 4.93 -31.19
C LEU A 56 -50.11 3.99 -31.77
N ILE A 57 -51.16 3.71 -31.00
CA ILE A 57 -52.31 2.89 -31.43
C ILE A 57 -53.13 3.63 -32.51
N ILE A 58 -53.44 4.92 -32.33
CA ILE A 58 -54.13 5.71 -33.35
C ILE A 58 -53.32 5.79 -34.65
N ILE A 59 -52.01 6.02 -34.56
CA ILE A 59 -51.11 6.05 -35.72
C ILE A 59 -51.10 4.69 -36.42
N THR A 60 -51.01 3.60 -35.66
CA THR A 60 -51.01 2.24 -36.23
C THR A 60 -52.34 1.94 -36.92
N LEU A 61 -53.48 2.35 -36.35
CA LEU A 61 -54.81 2.14 -36.92
C LEU A 61 -55.06 3.00 -38.16
N VAL A 62 -54.59 4.26 -38.18
CA VAL A 62 -54.68 5.15 -39.34
C VAL A 62 -53.78 4.67 -40.48
N VAL A 63 -52.54 4.26 -40.18
CA VAL A 63 -51.61 3.66 -41.15
C VAL A 63 -52.18 2.37 -41.73
N ARG A 64 -52.78 1.50 -40.90
CA ARG A 64 -53.40 0.24 -41.34
C ARG A 64 -54.65 0.48 -42.21
N ARG A 65 -55.40 1.56 -41.98
CA ARG A 65 -56.58 1.96 -42.78
C ARG A 65 -56.20 2.61 -44.11
N ILE A 66 -55.08 3.34 -44.16
CA ILE A 66 -54.51 3.92 -45.39
C ILE A 66 -53.86 2.84 -46.25
N LEU A 67 -53.14 1.88 -45.65
CA LEU A 67 -52.53 0.76 -46.36
C LEU A 67 -53.57 -0.22 -46.96
N LYS A 68 -54.79 -0.28 -46.40
CA LYS A 68 -55.87 -1.14 -46.91
C LYS A 68 -56.55 -0.59 -48.19
N HIS A 69 -56.27 0.66 -48.58
CA HIS A 69 -56.78 1.28 -49.81
C HIS A 69 -55.70 1.49 -50.89
N ILE A 70 -54.52 0.89 -50.71
CA ILE A 70 -53.41 0.99 -51.65
C ILE A 70 -53.13 -0.42 -52.18
N THR A 71 -53.87 -0.80 -53.20
CA THR A 71 -53.57 -1.96 -54.05
C THR A 71 -52.94 -1.44 -55.33
N ASP A 72 -51.71 -1.92 -55.55
CA ASP A 72 -50.85 -1.76 -56.72
C ASP A 72 -49.94 -0.52 -56.85
N PHE A 73 -48.66 -0.85 -56.86
CA PHE A 73 -47.50 0.02 -57.00
C PHE A 73 -47.22 0.30 -58.47
N THR A 74 -46.92 1.56 -58.82
CA THR A 74 -45.69 1.92 -59.58
C THR A 74 -45.60 3.42 -59.84
N ASN A 75 -44.42 3.98 -59.54
CA ASN A 75 -43.86 5.25 -60.03
C ASN A 75 -44.28 6.61 -59.41
N LYS A 76 -43.23 7.28 -58.90
CA LYS A 76 -43.00 8.73 -58.72
C LYS A 76 -43.62 9.54 -57.56
N THR A 77 -44.36 8.94 -56.63
CA THR A 77 -44.84 9.68 -55.42
C THR A 77 -44.15 9.28 -54.10
N GLN A 78 -43.13 8.39 -54.16
CA GLN A 78 -42.45 7.89 -52.96
C GLN A 78 -41.24 8.71 -52.49
N VAL A 79 -40.80 9.75 -53.21
CA VAL A 79 -39.86 10.74 -52.66
C VAL A 79 -40.59 11.88 -51.94
N PHE A 80 -41.83 12.18 -52.35
CA PHE A 80 -42.65 13.22 -51.71
C PHE A 80 -43.26 12.75 -50.38
N ALA A 81 -43.66 11.47 -50.28
CA ALA A 81 -44.19 10.89 -49.04
C ALA A 81 -43.11 10.63 -47.95
N LEU A 82 -41.85 10.40 -48.34
CA LEU A 82 -40.74 10.19 -47.40
C LEU A 82 -40.23 11.49 -46.73
N PHE A 83 -40.53 12.66 -47.30
CA PHE A 83 -40.15 13.96 -46.75
C PHE A 83 -41.30 14.74 -46.12
N LEU A 84 -42.53 14.64 -46.61
CA LEU A 84 -43.66 15.37 -46.02
C LEU A 84 -44.07 14.78 -44.66
N TYR A 85 -43.91 13.47 -44.47
CA TYR A 85 -44.36 12.76 -43.26
C TYR A 85 -43.54 13.13 -42.00
N PRO A 86 -42.19 13.17 -42.02
CA PRO A 86 -41.41 13.64 -40.87
C PRO A 86 -41.57 15.15 -40.61
N THR A 87 -41.78 15.96 -41.65
CA THR A 87 -41.96 17.40 -41.52
C THR A 87 -43.33 17.77 -40.93
N ILE A 88 -44.39 17.07 -41.31
CA ILE A 88 -45.71 17.21 -40.67
C ILE A 88 -45.65 16.72 -39.21
N LEU A 89 -44.96 15.62 -38.93
CA LEU A 89 -44.76 15.13 -37.56
C LEU A 89 -43.98 16.13 -36.69
N PHE A 90 -42.97 16.79 -37.23
CA PHE A 90 -42.21 17.84 -36.54
C PHE A 90 -43.04 19.11 -36.32
N ILE A 91 -43.85 19.53 -37.30
CA ILE A 91 -44.75 20.68 -37.16
C ILE A 91 -45.85 20.41 -36.14
N CYS A 92 -46.44 19.20 -36.14
CA CYS A 92 -47.41 18.78 -35.12
C CYS A 92 -46.77 18.70 -33.71
N TRP A 93 -45.53 18.23 -33.60
CA TRP A 93 -44.77 18.20 -32.33
C TRP A 93 -44.51 19.62 -31.79
N VAL A 94 -44.15 20.58 -32.66
CA VAL A 94 -43.96 21.99 -32.31
C VAL A 94 -45.28 22.65 -31.91
N ILE A 95 -46.39 22.39 -32.61
CA ILE A 95 -47.71 22.94 -32.28
C ILE A 95 -48.22 22.41 -30.92
N VAL A 96 -47.97 21.14 -30.60
CA VAL A 96 -48.33 20.55 -29.30
C VAL A 96 -47.51 21.15 -28.16
N ILE A 97 -46.20 21.38 -28.35
CA ILE A 97 -45.37 22.08 -27.37
C ILE A 97 -45.83 23.53 -27.19
N LEU A 98 -46.19 24.23 -28.27
CA LEU A 98 -46.69 25.61 -28.21
C LEU A 98 -48.09 25.71 -27.55
N LEU A 99 -48.97 24.72 -27.75
CA LEU A 99 -50.29 24.63 -27.09
C LEU A 99 -50.19 24.21 -25.61
N GLN A 100 -49.16 23.43 -25.25
CA GLN A 100 -48.86 23.11 -23.84
C GLN A 100 -48.18 24.29 -23.11
N LEU A 101 -47.40 25.12 -23.82
CA LEU A 101 -46.78 26.34 -23.28
C LEU A 101 -47.75 27.53 -23.22
N SER A 102 -48.90 27.49 -23.90
CA SER A 102 -49.92 28.54 -23.84
C SER A 102 -50.94 28.36 -22.70
N CYS A 103 -50.95 27.22 -21.99
CA CYS A 103 -51.88 26.94 -20.88
C CYS A 103 -51.39 27.39 -19.48
N SER A 104 -50.28 28.12 -19.36
CA SER A 104 -49.78 28.64 -18.06
C SER A 104 -49.50 30.15 -18.05
N LEU A 105 -50.27 30.90 -18.85
CA LEU A 105 -49.96 32.28 -19.24
C LEU A 105 -50.26 33.40 -18.20
N ALA A 106 -50.30 33.10 -16.90
CA ALA A 106 -50.45 34.13 -15.87
C ALA A 106 -49.24 34.27 -14.93
N GLN A 107 -48.27 33.35 -14.95
CA GLN A 107 -47.07 33.44 -14.10
C GLN A 107 -45.74 33.57 -14.88
N PHE A 108 -45.78 33.57 -16.21
CA PHE A 108 -44.58 33.62 -17.06
C PHE A 108 -44.13 35.03 -17.48
N ASN A 109 -45.00 36.05 -17.36
CA ASN A 109 -44.67 37.41 -17.81
C ASN A 109 -43.62 38.13 -16.94
N ASN A 110 -43.46 37.78 -15.66
CA ASN A 110 -42.41 38.36 -14.81
C ASN A 110 -41.04 37.67 -14.96
N LEU A 111 -40.98 36.48 -15.57
CA LEU A 111 -39.73 35.74 -15.77
C LEU A 111 -39.07 36.08 -17.12
N ILE A 112 -39.86 36.43 -18.14
CA ILE A 112 -39.37 36.78 -19.48
C ILE A 112 -38.65 38.14 -19.51
N HIS A 113 -39.07 39.11 -18.68
CA HIS A 113 -38.45 40.44 -18.73
C HIS A 113 -37.00 40.45 -18.24
N ASN A 114 -36.57 39.45 -17.46
CA ASN A 114 -35.22 39.33 -16.92
C ASN A 114 -34.33 38.31 -17.68
N LEU A 115 -34.90 37.49 -18.57
CA LEU A 115 -34.15 36.44 -19.29
C LEU A 115 -33.79 36.77 -20.75
N PHE A 116 -34.31 37.87 -21.32
CA PHE A 116 -34.17 38.16 -22.76
C PHE A 116 -33.02 39.10 -23.17
N TYR A 117 -32.17 39.54 -22.25
CA TYR A 117 -30.92 40.24 -22.60
C TYR A 117 -29.69 39.34 -22.37
N GLY A 118 -29.38 38.44 -23.32
CA GLY A 118 -28.04 37.85 -23.44
C GLY A 118 -27.93 36.41 -24.01
N ASN A 119 -27.35 36.29 -25.21
CA ASN A 119 -26.60 35.13 -25.76
C ASN A 119 -27.27 33.80 -26.17
N THR A 120 -28.56 33.54 -25.94
CA THR A 120 -29.19 32.25 -26.35
C THR A 120 -29.61 32.14 -27.82
N TYR A 121 -29.71 33.25 -28.56
CA TYR A 121 -30.13 33.22 -29.98
C TYR A 121 -29.02 32.75 -30.95
N ARG A 122 -27.75 32.75 -30.53
CA ARG A 122 -26.61 32.32 -31.36
C ARG A 122 -26.36 30.80 -31.34
N SER A 123 -26.81 30.10 -30.29
CA SER A 123 -26.62 28.65 -30.14
C SER A 123 -27.67 27.83 -30.88
N PHE A 124 -28.90 28.33 -31.01
CA PHE A 124 -29.97 27.60 -31.70
C PHE A 124 -29.76 27.55 -33.23
N SER A 125 -29.24 28.63 -33.82
CA SER A 125 -28.94 28.69 -35.26
C SER A 125 -27.72 27.84 -35.65
N ALA A 126 -26.72 27.72 -34.76
CA ALA A 126 -25.53 26.90 -34.99
C ALA A 126 -25.85 25.39 -35.00
N THR A 127 -26.67 24.91 -34.07
CA THR A 127 -27.05 23.48 -34.01
C THR A 127 -27.91 23.08 -35.21
N TYR A 128 -28.79 23.97 -35.68
CA TYR A 128 -29.60 23.75 -36.88
C TYR A 128 -28.72 23.69 -38.15
N LEU A 129 -27.74 24.58 -38.27
CA LEU A 129 -26.80 24.62 -39.41
C LEU A 129 -25.92 23.36 -39.47
N VAL A 130 -25.43 22.88 -38.31
CA VAL A 130 -24.61 21.67 -38.21
C VAL A 130 -25.42 20.42 -38.57
N CYS A 131 -26.66 20.30 -38.07
CA CYS A 131 -27.53 19.16 -38.41
C CYS A 131 -27.87 19.15 -39.90
N TRP A 132 -28.14 20.31 -40.49
CA TRP A 132 -28.41 20.44 -41.92
C TRP A 132 -27.18 20.10 -42.78
N MET A 133 -25.99 20.59 -42.42
CA MET A 133 -24.74 20.27 -43.11
C MET A 133 -24.40 18.77 -43.07
N LEU A 134 -24.62 18.11 -41.92
CA LEU A 134 -24.40 16.66 -41.79
C LEU A 134 -25.35 15.85 -42.66
N CYS A 135 -26.62 16.26 -42.78
CA CYS A 135 -27.59 15.64 -43.67
C CYS A 135 -27.20 15.80 -45.16
N VAL A 136 -26.72 16.99 -45.54
CA VAL A 136 -26.26 17.26 -46.91
C VAL A 136 -24.99 16.46 -47.24
N ILE A 137 -24.04 16.32 -46.32
CA ILE A 137 -22.83 15.50 -46.51
C ILE A 137 -23.18 14.02 -46.64
N ALA A 138 -24.13 13.51 -45.84
CA ALA A 138 -24.61 12.14 -45.95
C ALA A 138 -25.28 11.87 -47.31
N LEU A 139 -26.10 12.82 -47.78
CA LEU A 139 -26.76 12.75 -49.08
C LEU A 139 -25.74 12.78 -50.24
N LEU A 140 -24.73 13.66 -50.19
CA LEU A 140 -23.68 13.74 -51.19
C LEU A 140 -22.81 12.48 -51.22
N ARG A 141 -22.53 11.86 -50.07
CA ARG A 141 -21.82 10.57 -49.99
C ARG A 141 -22.65 9.41 -50.55
N TYR A 142 -23.96 9.41 -50.30
CA TYR A 142 -24.88 8.41 -50.85
C TYR A 142 -25.00 8.54 -52.38
N LEU A 143 -25.16 9.76 -52.91
CA LEU A 143 -25.25 10.01 -54.35
C LEU A 143 -23.93 9.73 -55.09
N ARG A 144 -22.78 9.96 -54.44
CA ARG A 144 -21.45 9.61 -54.99
C ARG A 144 -21.22 8.10 -55.03
N ARG A 145 -21.88 7.32 -54.16
CA ARG A 145 -21.85 5.84 -54.19
C ARG A 145 -22.73 5.23 -55.29
N GLN A 146 -23.69 5.98 -55.84
CA GLN A 146 -24.64 5.51 -56.86
C GLN A 146 -24.16 5.74 -58.32
N GLY A 147 -22.91 6.17 -58.54
CA GLY A 147 -22.22 6.05 -59.83
C GLY A 147 -22.76 6.81 -61.04
N SER A 148 -23.74 7.73 -60.90
CA SER A 148 -24.29 8.48 -62.05
C SER A 148 -23.62 9.84 -62.23
N MET A 149 -22.70 9.95 -63.20
CA MET A 149 -22.04 11.21 -63.60
C MET A 149 -23.02 12.28 -64.13
N ALA A 150 -24.28 11.94 -64.45
CA ALA A 150 -25.28 12.89 -64.94
C ALA A 150 -25.97 13.71 -63.82
N ALA A 151 -25.83 13.33 -62.55
CA ALA A 151 -26.47 14.05 -61.43
C ALA A 151 -25.80 15.39 -61.08
N ASN A 152 -24.56 15.61 -61.53
CA ASN A 152 -23.73 16.72 -61.04
C ASN A 152 -24.10 18.10 -61.63
N GLN A 153 -24.71 18.15 -62.82
CA GLN A 153 -25.13 19.43 -63.43
C GLN A 153 -26.50 19.93 -62.94
N ASN A 154 -27.44 19.02 -62.65
CA ASN A 154 -28.77 19.39 -62.17
C ASN A 154 -28.79 19.74 -60.67
N ILE A 155 -27.96 19.08 -59.85
CA ILE A 155 -27.79 19.43 -58.43
C ILE A 155 -27.19 20.83 -58.26
N ARG A 156 -26.24 21.22 -59.13
CA ARG A 156 -25.64 22.56 -59.12
C ARG A 156 -26.65 23.67 -59.49
N LYS A 157 -27.56 23.40 -60.45
CA LYS A 157 -28.66 24.31 -60.81
C LYS A 157 -29.72 24.45 -59.70
N ILE A 158 -30.04 23.37 -59.00
CA ILE A 158 -31.00 23.39 -57.88
C ILE A 158 -30.41 24.12 -56.67
N TYR A 159 -29.14 23.86 -56.33
CA TYR A 159 -28.45 24.57 -55.25
C TYR A 159 -28.37 26.09 -55.52
N LEU A 160 -28.09 26.52 -56.76
CA LEU A 160 -28.07 27.94 -57.12
C LEU A 160 -29.46 28.60 -57.08
N LYS A 161 -30.53 27.88 -57.44
CA LYS A 161 -31.92 28.40 -57.38
C LYS A 161 -32.46 28.51 -55.94
N VAL A 162 -32.13 27.56 -55.08
CA VAL A 162 -32.66 27.47 -53.71
C VAL A 162 -31.94 28.43 -52.76
N THR A 163 -30.64 28.67 -52.97
CA THR A 163 -29.83 29.47 -52.02
C THR A 163 -29.86 30.98 -52.31
N LEU A 164 -30.24 31.43 -53.52
CA LEU A 164 -30.15 32.85 -53.92
C LEU A 164 -31.48 33.51 -54.31
N GLY A 165 -32.61 32.79 -54.28
CA GLY A 165 -33.94 33.34 -54.60
C GLY A 165 -34.12 33.79 -56.07
N PRO A 166 -35.36 34.05 -56.54
CA PRO A 166 -35.64 34.20 -57.97
C PRO A 166 -35.17 35.51 -58.64
N LYS A 167 -34.61 36.48 -57.91
CA LYS A 167 -34.33 37.83 -58.43
C LYS A 167 -32.88 38.13 -58.84
N LEU A 168 -31.95 37.17 -58.77
CA LEU A 168 -30.53 37.40 -59.09
C LEU A 168 -30.04 36.63 -60.33
N ALA A 169 -30.94 36.29 -61.27
CA ALA A 169 -30.58 35.56 -62.48
C ALA A 169 -29.92 36.42 -63.58
N ASN A 170 -29.92 37.75 -63.48
CA ASN A 170 -29.36 38.63 -64.51
C ASN A 170 -28.38 39.65 -63.91
N ASN A 171 -27.13 39.21 -63.68
CA ASN A 171 -25.85 39.93 -63.92
C ASN A 171 -24.72 39.52 -62.95
N GLN A 172 -23.56 39.20 -63.56
CA GLN A 172 -22.21 39.00 -63.02
C GLN A 172 -21.98 38.03 -61.83
N PRO A 173 -21.68 36.73 -62.09
CA PRO A 173 -21.42 35.73 -61.05
C PRO A 173 -20.00 35.71 -60.45
N LYS A 174 -19.02 36.45 -60.99
CA LYS A 174 -17.60 36.23 -60.64
C LYS A 174 -17.10 36.98 -59.40
N GLN A 175 -17.58 38.19 -59.11
CA GLN A 175 -17.07 38.98 -57.97
C GLN A 175 -17.66 38.56 -56.62
N LEU A 176 -18.89 38.02 -56.60
CA LEU A 176 -19.54 37.60 -55.35
C LEU A 176 -19.00 36.26 -54.81
N ILE A 177 -18.51 35.38 -55.69
CA ILE A 177 -17.93 34.08 -55.30
C ILE A 177 -16.59 34.29 -54.58
N HIS A 178 -15.78 35.26 -55.01
CA HIS A 178 -14.47 35.51 -54.37
C HIS A 178 -14.64 36.09 -52.95
N LYS A 179 -15.55 37.06 -52.78
CA LYS A 179 -15.84 37.68 -51.47
C LYS A 179 -16.48 36.70 -50.47
N ASN A 180 -17.32 35.77 -50.94
CA ASN A 180 -17.95 34.77 -50.08
C ASN A 180 -17.01 33.60 -49.73
N CYS A 181 -16.06 33.24 -50.61
CA CYS A 181 -15.01 32.26 -50.29
C CYS A 181 -14.02 32.81 -49.26
N GLU A 182 -13.62 34.07 -49.35
CA GLU A 182 -12.82 34.74 -48.31
C GLU A 182 -13.58 34.82 -46.98
N TYR A 183 -14.87 35.16 -47.01
CA TYR A 183 -15.72 35.18 -45.82
C TYR A 183 -15.85 33.79 -45.16
N TYR A 184 -15.93 32.72 -45.95
CA TYR A 184 -15.98 31.33 -45.45
C TYR A 184 -14.61 30.79 -44.97
N LEU A 185 -13.50 31.23 -45.56
CA LEU A 185 -12.14 30.90 -45.10
C LEU A 185 -11.81 31.63 -43.80
N ILE A 186 -12.18 32.91 -43.68
CA ILE A 186 -12.03 33.70 -42.46
C ILE A 186 -12.90 33.12 -41.33
N ASN A 187 -14.12 32.68 -41.63
CA ASN A 187 -15.00 32.08 -40.63
C ASN A 187 -14.63 30.63 -40.26
N ASN A 188 -14.00 29.84 -41.15
CA ASN A 188 -13.42 28.55 -40.77
C ASN A 188 -12.17 28.72 -39.90
N ASN A 189 -11.33 29.73 -40.16
CA ASN A 189 -10.24 30.09 -39.25
C ASN A 189 -10.76 30.61 -37.90
N LYS A 190 -11.88 31.35 -37.88
CA LYS A 190 -12.57 31.72 -36.63
C LYS A 190 -13.25 30.55 -35.94
N LEU A 191 -13.79 29.57 -36.67
CA LEU A 191 -14.37 28.37 -36.07
C LEU A 191 -13.28 27.45 -35.50
N LEU A 192 -12.15 27.32 -36.20
CA LEU A 192 -10.95 26.65 -35.70
C LEU A 192 -10.34 27.40 -34.52
N SER A 193 -10.34 28.73 -34.52
CA SER A 193 -9.89 29.53 -33.37
C SER A 193 -10.88 29.50 -32.21
N VAL A 194 -12.18 29.33 -32.48
CA VAL A 194 -13.22 29.16 -31.45
C VAL A 194 -13.19 27.74 -30.90
N ILE A 195 -12.93 26.71 -31.72
CA ILE A 195 -12.69 25.34 -31.27
C ILE A 195 -11.34 25.25 -30.54
N SER A 196 -10.29 25.96 -30.98
CA SER A 196 -9.02 26.05 -30.28
C SER A 196 -9.18 26.86 -28.99
N PHE A 197 -9.99 27.92 -28.97
CA PHE A 197 -10.32 28.70 -27.78
C PHE A 197 -11.20 27.91 -26.82
N PHE A 198 -12.16 27.10 -27.28
CA PHE A 198 -12.96 26.22 -26.42
C PHE A 198 -12.18 24.98 -25.98
N LYS A 199 -11.24 24.50 -26.79
CA LYS A 199 -10.23 23.52 -26.37
C LYS A 199 -9.34 24.17 -25.31
N GLU A 200 -8.71 25.30 -25.56
CA GLU A 200 -7.88 26.04 -24.59
C GLU A 200 -8.66 26.45 -23.35
N GLN A 201 -9.94 26.82 -23.43
CA GLN A 201 -10.77 27.17 -22.28
C GLN A 201 -11.22 25.93 -21.51
N LYS A 202 -11.55 24.80 -22.17
CA LYS A 202 -11.73 23.52 -21.47
C LYS A 202 -10.41 23.00 -20.88
N TYR A 203 -9.30 23.11 -21.60
CA TYR A 203 -7.94 22.76 -21.14
C TYR A 203 -7.38 23.76 -20.11
N LYS A 204 -7.92 24.97 -19.99
CA LYS A 204 -7.65 25.90 -18.88
C LYS A 204 -8.57 25.61 -17.68
N GLN A 205 -9.78 25.11 -17.91
CA GLN A 205 -10.70 24.66 -16.86
C GLN A 205 -10.26 23.31 -16.26
N TYR A 206 -9.63 22.45 -17.07
CA TYR A 206 -8.82 21.32 -16.66
C TYR A 206 -7.35 21.75 -16.68
N ASN A 207 -6.94 22.60 -15.74
CA ASN A 207 -5.51 22.82 -15.50
C ASN A 207 -4.79 21.47 -15.63
N ILE A 208 -3.73 21.42 -16.46
CA ILE A 208 -2.72 20.39 -16.32
C ILE A 208 -2.17 20.64 -14.92
N ILE A 209 -2.77 19.99 -13.94
CA ILE A 209 -2.32 20.06 -12.55
C ILE A 209 -1.03 19.27 -12.58
N GLU A 210 0.09 19.94 -12.85
CA GLU A 210 1.39 19.33 -12.59
C GLU A 210 1.53 19.18 -11.07
N MET A 211 2.30 18.19 -10.63
CA MET A 211 2.51 17.99 -9.21
C MET A 211 3.18 19.26 -8.63
N SER A 212 2.43 20.01 -7.83
CA SER A 212 2.91 21.22 -7.15
C SER A 212 3.89 20.81 -6.05
N SER A 213 5.18 20.72 -6.37
CA SER A 213 6.21 20.40 -5.38
C SER A 213 6.95 21.66 -4.90
N SER A 214 7.30 22.59 -5.78
CA SER A 214 8.13 23.74 -5.39
C SER A 214 7.37 24.83 -4.62
N GLN A 215 6.12 25.16 -4.99
CA GLN A 215 5.36 26.23 -4.33
C GLN A 215 4.76 25.82 -2.97
N ASP A 216 4.45 24.53 -2.78
CA ASP A 216 3.91 24.04 -1.52
C ASP A 216 5.00 23.71 -0.49
N LEU A 217 6.23 23.36 -0.93
CA LEU A 217 7.38 23.25 -0.02
C LEU A 217 7.82 24.60 0.57
N VAL A 218 7.58 25.71 -0.14
CA VAL A 218 7.86 27.07 0.37
C VAL A 218 7.02 27.43 1.60
N LYS A 219 5.92 26.69 1.86
CA LYS A 219 5.03 26.92 3.02
C LYS A 219 5.39 26.08 4.24
N CYS A 220 6.38 25.19 4.13
CA CYS A 220 6.82 24.35 5.22
C CYS A 220 7.46 25.18 6.34
N SER A 221 7.10 24.91 7.59
CA SER A 221 7.59 25.65 8.76
C SER A 221 9.04 25.30 9.14
N PHE A 222 9.59 24.21 8.60
CA PHE A 222 10.94 23.72 8.88
C PHE A 222 11.66 23.26 7.60
N ASN A 223 12.98 23.07 7.67
CA ASN A 223 13.77 22.53 6.57
C ASN A 223 13.74 20.98 6.56
N PRO A 224 13.23 20.34 5.48
CA PRO A 224 13.21 18.88 5.38
C PRO A 224 14.58 18.20 5.40
N ASP A 225 15.66 18.88 4.97
CA ASP A 225 17.03 18.34 5.05
C ASP A 225 17.48 18.17 6.50
N ASP A 226 17.22 19.15 7.35
CA ASP A 226 17.62 19.12 8.76
C ASP A 226 16.82 18.06 9.55
N MET A 227 15.52 17.94 9.26
CA MET A 227 14.70 16.83 9.78
C MET A 227 15.20 15.46 9.29
N GLY A 228 15.59 15.35 8.02
CA GLY A 228 16.15 14.11 7.48
C GLY A 228 17.47 13.71 8.15
N GLN A 229 18.33 14.68 8.48
CA GLN A 229 19.56 14.44 9.24
C GLN A 229 19.27 13.86 10.63
N LEU A 230 18.17 14.25 11.29
CA LEU A 230 17.77 13.65 12.57
C LEU A 230 17.37 12.16 12.43
N LEU A 231 16.70 11.80 11.33
CA LEU A 231 16.23 10.43 11.08
C LEU A 231 17.36 9.47 10.70
N TYR A 232 18.31 9.94 9.87
CA TYR A 232 19.38 9.10 9.33
C TYR A 232 20.73 9.26 10.04
N LYS A 233 20.91 10.33 10.83
CA LYS A 233 22.15 10.68 11.54
C LYS A 233 23.37 10.56 10.61
N GLU A 234 24.40 9.81 11.01
CA GLU A 234 25.62 9.56 10.24
C GLU A 234 25.39 8.93 8.85
N ASN A 235 24.22 8.31 8.61
CA ASN A 235 23.90 7.66 7.34
C ASN A 235 23.19 8.58 6.35
N TYR A 236 22.91 9.85 6.68
CA TYR A 236 22.15 10.77 5.83
C TYR A 236 22.71 10.91 4.41
N HIS A 237 23.99 11.29 4.29
CA HIS A 237 24.62 11.46 2.97
C HIS A 237 24.78 10.14 2.23
N LYS A 238 25.04 9.05 2.97
CA LYS A 238 25.15 7.70 2.40
C LYS A 238 23.82 7.24 1.81
N TRP A 239 22.71 7.53 2.49
CA TRP A 239 21.36 7.25 2.03
C TRP A 239 21.05 7.91 0.70
N ILE A 240 21.34 9.21 0.57
CA ILE A 240 21.11 9.95 -0.67
C ILE A 240 22.01 9.39 -1.79
N LYS A 241 23.31 9.23 -1.51
CA LYS A 241 24.29 8.75 -2.50
C LYS A 241 23.95 7.37 -3.07
N VAL A 242 23.52 6.42 -2.24
CA VAL A 242 23.15 5.06 -2.70
C VAL A 242 21.96 5.12 -3.66
N GLN A 243 20.94 5.92 -3.35
CA GLN A 243 19.77 6.07 -4.20
C GLN A 243 20.12 6.70 -5.56
N GLU A 244 21.02 7.69 -5.59
CA GLU A 244 21.51 8.30 -6.83
C GLU A 244 22.29 7.31 -7.70
N LEU A 245 23.15 6.49 -7.10
CA LEU A 245 23.93 5.48 -7.82
C LEU A 245 23.03 4.44 -8.47
N ILE A 246 22.00 3.98 -7.75
CA ILE A 246 21.02 3.01 -8.25
C ILE A 246 20.18 3.63 -9.38
N ALA A 247 19.70 4.86 -9.20
CA ALA A 247 18.86 5.55 -10.18
C ALA A 247 19.60 5.86 -11.50
N LYS A 248 20.93 6.03 -11.47
CA LYS A 248 21.75 6.30 -12.67
C LYS A 248 22.12 5.04 -13.45
N ASP A 249 21.98 3.85 -12.86
CA ASP A 249 22.40 2.61 -13.50
C ASP A 249 21.26 1.95 -14.28
N PRO A 250 21.41 1.69 -15.60
CA PRO A 250 20.33 1.15 -16.42
C PRO A 250 19.83 -0.24 -16.00
N ILE A 251 20.65 -1.02 -15.29
CA ILE A 251 20.28 -2.36 -14.80
C ILE A 251 19.55 -2.25 -13.45
N LEU A 252 19.93 -1.28 -12.61
CA LEU A 252 19.40 -1.15 -11.26
C LEU A 252 18.19 -0.23 -11.16
N GLN A 253 18.04 0.73 -12.07
CA GLN A 253 16.88 1.61 -12.08
C GLN A 253 15.57 0.81 -12.18
N ASN A 254 14.51 1.36 -11.59
CA ASN A 254 13.18 0.75 -11.66
C ASN A 254 12.68 0.75 -13.10
N ASN A 255 12.15 -0.39 -13.55
CA ASN A 255 11.62 -0.55 -14.90
C ASN A 255 10.22 -1.14 -14.84
N VAL A 256 9.23 -0.37 -15.30
CA VAL A 256 7.82 -0.78 -15.34
C VAL A 256 7.62 -2.02 -16.23
N ALA A 257 8.49 -2.25 -17.22
CA ALA A 257 8.43 -3.43 -18.07
C ALA A 257 8.80 -4.74 -17.33
N ASP A 258 9.43 -4.65 -16.15
CA ASP A 258 9.69 -5.80 -15.28
C ASP A 258 8.39 -6.30 -14.61
N TYR A 259 7.35 -5.46 -14.53
CA TYR A 259 6.07 -5.83 -13.93
C TYR A 259 5.31 -6.84 -14.79
N GLY A 260 4.77 -7.88 -14.15
CA GLY A 260 4.03 -8.95 -14.84
C GLY A 260 4.89 -9.93 -15.65
N GLN A 261 6.22 -9.86 -15.52
CA GLN A 261 7.09 -10.92 -16.04
C GLN A 261 6.84 -12.24 -15.30
N SER A 262 7.10 -13.36 -15.98
CA SER A 262 7.11 -14.67 -15.35
C SER A 262 8.24 -14.77 -14.31
N ARG A 263 8.06 -15.62 -13.30
CA ARG A 263 8.96 -15.70 -12.15
C ARG A 263 10.41 -16.04 -12.53
N ASP A 264 10.59 -16.94 -13.49
CA ASP A 264 11.90 -17.32 -14.05
C ASP A 264 12.64 -16.10 -14.64
N LYS A 265 11.97 -15.32 -15.49
CA LYS A 265 12.54 -14.08 -16.06
C LYS A 265 12.83 -13.04 -14.99
N LEU A 266 11.92 -12.89 -14.03
CA LEU A 266 12.10 -11.95 -12.93
C LEU A 266 13.31 -12.34 -12.07
N PHE A 267 13.52 -13.63 -11.82
CA PHE A 267 14.69 -14.14 -11.13
C PHE A 267 15.99 -13.82 -11.89
N GLU A 268 16.04 -14.04 -13.21
CA GLU A 268 17.19 -13.66 -14.03
C GLU A 268 17.52 -12.16 -13.97
N ILE A 269 16.50 -11.31 -14.05
CA ILE A 269 16.65 -9.85 -13.92
C ILE A 269 17.29 -9.52 -12.56
N TYR A 270 16.84 -10.17 -11.51
CA TYR A 270 17.31 -9.92 -10.15
C TYR A 270 18.69 -10.50 -9.84
N CYS A 271 19.09 -11.60 -10.49
CA CYS A 271 20.49 -12.04 -10.49
C CYS A 271 21.41 -11.00 -11.14
N LYS A 272 20.99 -10.39 -12.27
CA LYS A 272 21.77 -9.31 -12.92
C LYS A 272 21.87 -8.08 -12.01
N LYS A 273 20.78 -7.71 -11.32
CA LYS A 273 20.78 -6.63 -10.32
C LYS A 273 21.73 -6.93 -9.16
N ALA A 274 21.71 -8.14 -8.60
CA ALA A 274 22.62 -8.57 -7.53
C ALA A 274 24.10 -8.45 -7.94
N TYR A 275 24.46 -8.99 -9.11
CA TYR A 275 25.82 -8.89 -9.65
C TYR A 275 26.27 -7.44 -9.80
N LYS A 276 25.39 -6.60 -10.37
CA LYS A 276 25.70 -5.20 -10.64
C LYS A 276 25.83 -4.37 -9.36
N LEU A 277 24.97 -4.61 -8.38
CA LEU A 277 25.08 -4.00 -7.06
C LEU A 277 26.40 -4.35 -6.39
N HIS A 278 26.83 -5.61 -6.47
CA HIS A 278 28.10 -6.04 -5.91
C HIS A 278 29.28 -5.28 -6.51
N LYS A 279 29.30 -5.13 -7.84
CA LYS A 279 30.32 -4.37 -8.56
C LYS A 279 30.31 -2.87 -8.22
N LEU A 280 29.14 -2.27 -8.00
CA LEU A 280 29.00 -0.83 -7.77
C LEU A 280 29.24 -0.41 -6.33
N LEU A 281 28.76 -1.19 -5.36
CA LEU A 281 28.70 -0.77 -3.96
C LEU A 281 29.79 -1.39 -3.08
N ASN A 282 30.56 -2.36 -3.60
CA ASN A 282 31.60 -3.10 -2.86
C ASN A 282 31.17 -3.38 -1.41
N TYR A 283 30.22 -4.31 -1.23
CA TYR A 283 29.40 -4.58 -0.03
C TYR A 283 30.16 -4.92 1.28
N SER A 284 31.11 -4.11 1.71
CA SER A 284 31.83 -4.28 2.98
C SER A 284 31.08 -3.68 4.18
N ASP A 285 30.02 -2.90 3.95
CA ASP A 285 29.33 -2.14 4.99
C ASP A 285 27.94 -2.73 5.34
N GLU A 286 27.80 -3.13 6.61
CA GLU A 286 26.67 -3.90 7.15
C GLU A 286 25.32 -3.16 7.11
N MET A 287 25.28 -1.83 6.95
CA MET A 287 24.02 -1.05 6.92
C MET A 287 23.45 -0.82 5.51
N ILE A 288 24.17 -1.19 4.45
CA ILE A 288 23.74 -1.00 3.05
C ILE A 288 22.57 -1.92 2.62
N PRO A 289 22.44 -3.19 3.05
CA PRO A 289 21.47 -4.12 2.45
C PRO A 289 19.99 -3.70 2.58
N GLY A 290 19.56 -3.19 3.74
CA GLY A 290 18.17 -2.74 3.93
C GLY A 290 17.83 -1.48 3.12
N MET A 291 18.77 -0.53 3.09
CA MET A 291 18.67 0.69 2.29
C MET A 291 18.58 0.37 0.79
N VAL A 292 19.43 -0.53 0.31
CA VAL A 292 19.45 -0.98 -1.09
C VAL A 292 18.17 -1.72 -1.45
N ASN A 293 17.70 -2.64 -0.61
CA ASN A 293 16.51 -3.44 -0.92
C ASN A 293 15.25 -2.58 -1.08
N SER A 294 15.14 -1.48 -0.31
CA SER A 294 14.02 -0.53 -0.41
C SER A 294 13.89 0.15 -1.80
N GLN A 295 14.94 0.08 -2.63
CA GLN A 295 14.99 0.70 -3.96
C GLN A 295 14.36 -0.16 -5.06
N PHE A 296 14.04 -1.42 -4.76
CA PHE A 296 13.60 -2.40 -5.76
C PHE A 296 12.20 -2.92 -5.44
N PRO A 297 11.31 -3.09 -6.43
CA PRO A 297 9.95 -3.64 -6.24
C PRO A 297 9.93 -4.98 -5.50
N GLU A 298 10.90 -5.83 -5.77
CA GLU A 298 11.11 -7.13 -5.14
C GLU A 298 12.50 -7.20 -4.49
N THR A 299 12.68 -8.14 -3.58
CA THR A 299 13.93 -8.34 -2.84
C THR A 299 15.07 -8.85 -3.73
N VAL A 300 16.29 -8.34 -3.52
CA VAL A 300 17.47 -8.76 -4.28
C VAL A 300 17.94 -10.16 -3.85
N VAL A 301 18.43 -10.96 -4.81
CA VAL A 301 19.08 -12.26 -4.53
C VAL A 301 20.31 -12.01 -3.64
N THR A 302 20.72 -13.00 -2.84
CA THR A 302 21.88 -12.97 -1.92
C THR A 302 21.79 -12.01 -0.75
N VAL A 303 20.63 -11.39 -0.47
CA VAL A 303 20.47 -10.55 0.74
C VAL A 303 20.75 -11.33 2.03
N LEU A 304 20.33 -12.61 2.15
CA LEU A 304 20.57 -13.38 3.39
C LEU A 304 22.02 -13.78 3.57
N HIS A 305 22.77 -13.90 2.47
CA HIS A 305 24.20 -14.12 2.54
C HIS A 305 24.90 -13.02 3.36
N GLN A 306 24.50 -11.76 3.13
CA GLN A 306 25.07 -10.60 3.81
C GLN A 306 24.48 -10.36 5.19
N THR A 307 23.17 -10.55 5.36
CA THR A 307 22.47 -10.18 6.60
C THR A 307 22.41 -11.30 7.63
N MET A 308 22.59 -12.56 7.23
CA MET A 308 22.51 -13.71 8.14
C MET A 308 23.71 -14.65 8.06
N PHE A 309 24.15 -15.08 6.86
CA PHE A 309 25.22 -16.08 6.74
C PHE A 309 26.56 -15.55 7.26
N ILE A 310 27.07 -14.44 6.71
CA ILE A 310 28.34 -13.83 7.15
C ILE A 310 28.28 -13.41 8.63
N PRO A 311 27.25 -12.67 9.11
CA PRO A 311 27.18 -12.28 10.51
C PRO A 311 27.13 -13.46 11.48
N THR A 312 26.44 -14.55 11.13
CA THR A 312 26.40 -15.76 11.98
C THR A 312 27.79 -16.35 12.16
N ILE A 313 28.59 -16.41 11.10
CA ILE A 313 29.97 -16.89 11.18
C ILE A 313 30.84 -15.93 12.02
N LYS A 314 30.70 -14.61 11.83
CA LYS A 314 31.42 -13.60 12.63
C LYS A 314 31.09 -13.69 14.13
N TYR A 315 29.81 -13.90 14.47
CA TYR A 315 29.37 -13.93 15.87
C TYR A 315 29.65 -15.27 16.55
N LEU A 316 29.40 -16.39 15.88
CA LEU A 316 29.46 -17.72 16.50
C LEU A 316 30.72 -18.50 16.15
N GLY A 317 31.48 -18.07 15.14
CA GLY A 317 32.74 -18.68 14.74
C GLY A 317 33.92 -18.29 15.63
N THR A 318 34.86 -19.21 15.79
CA THR A 318 36.20 -18.93 16.30
C THR A 318 36.99 -18.09 15.30
N GLU A 319 38.09 -17.45 15.71
CA GLU A 319 38.95 -16.66 14.81
C GLU A 319 39.40 -17.45 13.58
N LYS A 320 39.81 -18.71 13.76
CA LYS A 320 40.17 -19.61 12.66
C LYS A 320 39.02 -19.89 11.70
N GLN A 321 37.79 -20.00 12.22
CA GLN A 321 36.60 -20.20 11.38
C GLN A 321 36.23 -18.92 10.63
N ILE A 322 36.37 -17.77 11.27
CA ILE A 322 36.16 -16.46 10.64
C ILE A 322 37.15 -16.29 9.48
N GLU A 323 38.44 -16.51 9.73
CA GLU A 323 39.49 -16.41 8.71
C GLU A 323 39.27 -17.37 7.54
N LYS A 324 38.79 -18.59 7.81
CA LYS A 324 38.51 -19.59 6.77
C LYS A 324 37.30 -19.24 5.90
N TRP A 325 36.21 -18.76 6.50
CA TRP A 325 34.91 -18.71 5.81
C TRP A 325 34.46 -17.29 5.44
N VAL A 326 34.84 -16.26 6.19
CA VAL A 326 34.37 -14.89 5.95
C VAL A 326 35.00 -14.26 4.70
N PRO A 327 36.33 -14.32 4.46
CA PRO A 327 36.91 -13.72 3.27
C PRO A 327 36.37 -14.29 1.95
N PRO A 328 36.30 -15.63 1.74
CA PRO A 328 35.68 -16.18 0.51
C PRO A 328 34.20 -15.81 0.36
N SER A 329 33.49 -15.67 1.48
CA SER A 329 32.10 -15.20 1.47
C SER A 329 32.00 -13.73 1.02
N GLN A 330 32.84 -12.85 1.56
CA GLN A 330 32.85 -11.43 1.18
C GLN A 330 33.21 -11.22 -0.30
N ASN A 331 34.06 -12.10 -0.84
CA ASN A 331 34.43 -12.13 -2.25
C ASN A 331 33.40 -12.84 -3.15
N TYR A 332 32.31 -13.37 -2.57
CA TYR A 332 31.30 -14.16 -3.30
C TYR A 332 31.86 -15.41 -3.99
N GLU A 333 33.03 -15.91 -3.57
CA GLU A 333 33.54 -17.24 -3.92
C GLU A 333 32.66 -18.33 -3.31
N ILE A 334 32.03 -18.01 -2.17
CA ILE A 334 31.00 -18.80 -1.52
C ILE A 334 29.76 -17.93 -1.35
N VAL A 335 28.59 -18.47 -1.74
CA VAL A 335 27.30 -17.85 -1.45
C VAL A 335 26.58 -18.70 -0.42
N GLY A 336 26.04 -18.04 0.60
CA GLY A 336 25.57 -18.68 1.82
C GLY A 336 24.13 -18.35 2.16
N CYS A 337 23.45 -19.27 2.83
CA CYS A 337 22.09 -19.11 3.33
C CYS A 337 21.95 -19.52 4.80
N TYR A 338 20.81 -19.21 5.43
CA TYR A 338 20.54 -19.48 6.86
C TYR A 338 19.49 -20.58 7.04
N ALA A 339 19.93 -21.83 7.18
CA ALA A 339 19.09 -23.03 7.23
C ALA A 339 18.68 -23.39 8.67
N GLN A 340 17.65 -22.71 9.20
CA GLN A 340 17.11 -22.98 10.53
C GLN A 340 15.74 -23.67 10.47
N THR A 341 14.75 -22.97 9.92
CA THR A 341 13.34 -23.39 9.87
C THR A 341 13.16 -24.72 9.14
N GLU A 342 12.25 -25.53 9.64
CA GLU A 342 11.83 -26.82 9.10
C GLU A 342 10.34 -26.80 8.74
N LEU A 343 9.89 -27.77 7.94
CA LEU A 343 8.48 -27.97 7.63
C LEU A 343 7.61 -28.08 8.89
N GLY A 344 8.09 -28.80 9.91
CA GLY A 344 7.39 -28.97 11.18
C GLY A 344 7.62 -27.86 12.21
N HIS A 345 8.72 -27.11 12.10
CA HIS A 345 9.22 -26.26 13.18
C HIS A 345 9.76 -24.91 12.68
N GLY A 346 9.09 -23.81 13.05
CA GLY A 346 9.54 -22.44 12.81
C GLY A 346 9.76 -21.65 14.10
N SER A 347 8.67 -21.27 14.77
CA SER A 347 8.73 -20.48 16.01
C SER A 347 9.36 -21.23 17.19
N ASP A 348 9.21 -22.56 17.23
CA ASP A 348 9.81 -23.43 18.25
C ASP A 348 11.12 -24.05 17.76
N VAL A 349 12.16 -23.23 17.71
CA VAL A 349 13.51 -23.63 17.26
C VAL A 349 14.12 -24.72 18.14
N GLN A 350 13.70 -24.84 19.41
CA GLN A 350 14.27 -25.85 20.30
C GLN A 350 13.83 -27.28 19.93
N SER A 351 12.75 -27.40 19.17
CA SER A 351 12.17 -28.68 18.75
C SER A 351 12.50 -29.06 17.31
N LEU A 352 13.49 -28.41 16.68
CA LEU A 352 14.00 -28.84 15.37
C LEU A 352 14.34 -30.33 15.38
N GLU A 353 14.11 -31.00 14.26
CA GLU A 353 14.25 -32.45 14.11
C GLU A 353 15.53 -32.84 13.37
N THR A 354 16.12 -31.95 12.56
CA THR A 354 17.41 -32.21 11.90
C THR A 354 18.46 -32.57 12.96
N THR A 355 19.21 -33.64 12.73
CA THR A 355 20.21 -34.14 13.69
C THR A 355 21.63 -33.94 13.18
N ALA A 356 22.58 -33.72 14.09
CA ALA A 356 24.02 -33.78 13.85
C ALA A 356 24.67 -34.72 14.86
N VAL A 357 25.10 -35.91 14.42
CA VAL A 357 25.70 -36.94 15.27
C VAL A 357 27.21 -36.89 15.15
N TYR A 358 27.94 -36.75 16.26
CA TYR A 358 29.41 -36.71 16.25
C TYR A 358 30.00 -38.13 16.14
N ASP A 359 30.81 -38.35 15.11
CA ASP A 359 31.60 -39.56 14.87
C ASP A 359 33.05 -39.32 15.28
N LYS A 360 33.45 -39.90 16.41
CA LYS A 360 34.79 -39.71 16.99
C LYS A 360 35.89 -40.35 16.13
N ASN A 361 35.57 -41.38 15.36
CA ASN A 361 36.57 -42.15 14.62
C ASN A 361 37.07 -41.36 13.40
N THR A 362 36.20 -40.55 12.81
CA THR A 362 36.53 -39.72 11.65
C THR A 362 36.68 -38.23 11.99
N GLU A 363 36.40 -37.85 13.23
CA GLU A 363 36.31 -36.44 13.66
C GLU A 363 35.31 -35.64 12.81
N GLU A 364 34.14 -36.22 12.54
CA GLU A 364 33.09 -35.63 11.70
C GLU A 364 31.74 -35.54 12.41
N PHE A 365 30.86 -34.68 11.90
CA PHE A 365 29.42 -34.74 12.19
C PHE A 365 28.68 -35.35 11.01
N ILE A 366 27.72 -36.22 11.32
CA ILE A 366 26.78 -36.80 10.36
C ILE A 366 25.45 -36.06 10.50
N LEU A 367 25.10 -35.26 9.48
CA LEU A 367 23.85 -34.52 9.41
C LEU A 367 22.78 -35.31 8.67
N ASN A 368 21.57 -35.32 9.26
CA ASN A 368 20.45 -36.06 8.70
C ASN A 368 19.11 -35.34 8.93
N SER A 369 18.22 -35.45 7.95
CA SER A 369 16.80 -35.07 8.03
C SER A 369 15.97 -36.34 8.26
N PRO A 370 15.72 -36.75 9.53
CA PRO A 370 15.13 -38.05 9.84
C PRO A 370 13.69 -38.24 9.35
N THR A 371 12.94 -37.15 9.22
CA THR A 371 11.51 -37.15 8.87
C THR A 371 11.25 -36.16 7.73
N ILE A 372 10.08 -36.23 7.09
CA ILE A 372 9.65 -35.19 6.15
C ILE A 372 9.53 -33.85 6.87
N SER A 373 8.98 -33.82 8.09
CA SER A 373 8.83 -32.59 8.88
C SER A 373 10.17 -31.93 9.24
N SER A 374 11.26 -32.69 9.32
CA SER A 374 12.63 -32.17 9.51
C SER A 374 13.26 -31.50 8.27
N THR A 375 12.59 -31.54 7.13
CA THR A 375 13.05 -30.86 5.90
C THR A 375 13.20 -29.38 6.18
N LYS A 376 14.39 -28.83 5.98
CA LYS A 376 14.58 -27.38 6.05
C LYS A 376 13.68 -26.71 5.03
N TRP A 377 13.02 -25.63 5.41
CA TRP A 377 11.98 -25.00 4.59
C TRP A 377 11.96 -23.48 4.79
N TRP A 378 11.58 -22.73 3.75
CA TRP A 378 11.63 -21.26 3.67
C TRP A 378 13.04 -20.64 3.60
N ILE A 379 14.09 -21.42 3.37
CA ILE A 379 15.45 -20.90 3.45
C ILE A 379 15.75 -20.00 2.24
N GLY A 380 15.79 -18.69 2.43
CA GLY A 380 16.08 -17.75 1.34
C GLY A 380 17.49 -17.98 0.78
N ASP A 381 17.66 -17.73 -0.52
CA ASP A 381 18.92 -17.99 -1.27
C ASP A 381 19.28 -19.48 -1.44
N LEU A 382 18.57 -20.43 -0.84
CA LEU A 382 18.93 -21.85 -0.90
C LEU A 382 18.48 -22.53 -2.20
N GLY A 383 17.29 -22.18 -2.68
CA GLY A 383 16.59 -22.95 -3.71
C GLY A 383 17.43 -23.11 -4.97
N LEU A 384 18.12 -22.05 -5.37
CA LEU A 384 18.90 -21.99 -6.61
C LEU A 384 20.31 -21.42 -6.41
N THR A 385 20.57 -20.57 -5.40
CA THR A 385 21.75 -19.69 -5.40
C THR A 385 22.88 -20.13 -4.47
N ALA A 386 22.58 -20.57 -3.26
CA ALA A 386 23.59 -20.79 -2.23
C ALA A 386 24.40 -22.07 -2.48
N THR A 387 25.72 -21.97 -2.31
CA THR A 387 26.64 -23.12 -2.29
C THR A 387 26.83 -23.68 -0.89
N HIS A 388 26.65 -22.84 0.15
CA HIS A 388 26.78 -23.22 1.55
C HIS A 388 25.58 -22.78 2.39
N ALA A 389 25.38 -23.42 3.54
CA ALA A 389 24.35 -23.09 4.50
C ALA A 389 24.92 -23.09 5.93
N VAL A 390 24.56 -22.08 6.74
CA VAL A 390 24.64 -22.23 8.19
C VAL A 390 23.38 -22.95 8.66
N THR A 391 23.54 -24.20 9.05
CA THR A 391 22.48 -25.16 9.35
C THR A 391 22.34 -25.37 10.85
N HIS A 392 21.11 -25.31 11.34
CA HIS A 392 20.80 -25.56 12.75
C HIS A 392 20.30 -27.00 12.91
N ALA A 393 20.91 -27.76 13.81
CA ALA A 393 20.60 -29.18 14.03
C ALA A 393 20.78 -29.57 15.49
N GLN A 394 20.02 -30.57 15.95
CA GLN A 394 20.14 -31.18 17.26
C GLN A 394 21.45 -31.96 17.36
N LEU A 395 22.33 -31.55 18.27
CA LEU A 395 23.61 -32.21 18.49
C LEU A 395 23.44 -33.48 19.33
N PHE A 396 24.01 -34.58 18.83
CA PHE A 396 24.14 -35.84 19.55
C PHE A 396 25.60 -36.28 19.64
N ILE A 397 26.03 -36.66 20.85
CA ILE A 397 27.36 -37.25 21.09
C ILE A 397 27.17 -38.49 21.96
N ASN A 398 27.65 -39.64 21.49
CA ASN A 398 27.49 -40.92 22.21
C ASN A 398 26.03 -41.20 22.63
N GLY A 399 25.07 -40.89 21.75
CA GLY A 399 23.63 -41.05 22.02
C GLY A 399 23.01 -40.00 22.95
N LYS A 400 23.81 -39.09 23.55
CA LYS A 400 23.31 -38.02 24.40
C LYS A 400 22.97 -36.77 23.59
N HIS A 401 21.81 -36.18 23.88
CA HIS A 401 21.30 -34.95 23.26
C HIS A 401 21.85 -33.68 23.95
N TYR A 402 22.28 -32.70 23.16
CA TYR A 402 22.88 -31.44 23.63
C TYR A 402 22.17 -30.19 23.08
N GLY A 403 20.99 -30.34 22.50
CA GLY A 403 20.21 -29.25 21.92
C GLY A 403 20.75 -28.76 20.58
N VAL A 404 20.16 -27.67 20.09
CA VAL A 404 20.45 -27.12 18.76
C VAL A 404 21.82 -26.44 18.73
N GLN A 405 22.64 -26.81 17.75
CA GLN A 405 23.92 -26.17 17.43
C GLN A 405 23.95 -25.76 15.95
N THR A 406 24.92 -24.91 15.59
CA THR A 406 25.05 -24.32 14.25
C THR A 406 26.27 -24.89 13.52
N PHE A 407 26.06 -25.32 12.27
CA PHE A 407 27.04 -26.01 11.44
C PHE A 407 27.13 -25.35 10.06
N ILE A 408 28.33 -25.23 9.49
CA ILE A 408 28.51 -24.86 8.07
C ILE A 408 28.43 -26.14 7.25
N VAL A 409 27.50 -26.17 6.29
CA VAL A 409 27.29 -27.31 5.39
C VAL A 409 27.46 -26.83 3.96
N GLN A 410 28.29 -27.51 3.18
CA GLN A 410 28.34 -27.30 1.74
C GLN A 410 27.17 -28.05 1.09
N VAL A 411 26.33 -27.31 0.37
CA VAL A 411 25.11 -27.81 -0.27
C VAL A 411 25.35 -28.13 -1.74
N ARG A 412 26.15 -27.30 -2.41
CA ARG A 412 26.49 -27.43 -3.84
C ARG A 412 27.99 -27.38 -4.06
N ASP A 413 28.44 -28.06 -5.09
CA ASP A 413 29.79 -27.91 -5.61
C ASP A 413 29.99 -26.47 -6.15
N THR A 414 31.10 -25.83 -5.82
CA THR A 414 31.34 -24.41 -6.15
C THR A 414 31.69 -24.16 -7.62
N HIS A 415 31.96 -25.22 -8.40
CA HIS A 415 32.30 -25.11 -9.82
C HIS A 415 31.15 -25.51 -10.73
N THR A 416 30.52 -26.64 -10.45
CA THR A 416 29.41 -27.19 -11.24
C THR A 416 28.04 -26.72 -10.76
N HIS A 417 27.96 -26.20 -9.52
CA HIS A 417 26.72 -25.77 -8.86
C HIS A 417 25.68 -26.88 -8.63
N LEU A 418 26.07 -28.14 -8.86
CA LEU A 418 25.23 -29.30 -8.62
C LEU A 418 25.17 -29.62 -7.12
N PRO A 419 24.02 -30.10 -6.60
CA PRO A 419 23.92 -30.57 -5.22
C PRO A 419 24.95 -31.66 -4.90
N LEU A 420 25.56 -31.59 -3.71
CA LEU A 420 26.49 -32.61 -3.25
C LEU A 420 25.79 -33.93 -2.91
N LYS A 421 26.56 -35.02 -2.81
CA LYS A 421 26.03 -36.35 -2.44
C LYS A 421 25.29 -36.29 -1.09
N GLY A 422 24.08 -36.84 -1.06
CA GLY A 422 23.24 -36.85 0.14
C GLY A 422 22.44 -35.55 0.37
N ILE A 423 22.56 -34.57 -0.53
CA ILE A 423 21.78 -33.32 -0.50
C ILE A 423 20.62 -33.40 -1.50
N GLU A 424 19.41 -33.18 -1.01
CA GLU A 424 18.22 -32.90 -1.81
C GLU A 424 17.82 -31.43 -1.57
N VAL A 425 17.83 -30.60 -2.62
CA VAL A 425 17.61 -29.15 -2.51
C VAL A 425 16.84 -28.62 -3.72
N GLY A 426 15.93 -27.67 -3.49
CA GLY A 426 15.17 -27.01 -4.55
C GLY A 426 14.37 -25.83 -4.04
N ASP A 427 13.67 -25.14 -4.94
CA ASP A 427 12.83 -23.98 -4.64
C ASP A 427 11.42 -24.40 -4.15
N VAL A 428 10.83 -23.63 -3.22
CA VAL A 428 9.51 -23.92 -2.63
C VAL A 428 8.31 -23.41 -3.45
N GLY A 429 8.54 -22.60 -4.47
CA GLY A 429 7.53 -22.13 -5.41
C GLY A 429 7.09 -20.65 -5.27
N PRO A 430 5.97 -20.29 -5.92
CA PRO A 430 5.37 -18.95 -5.88
C PRO A 430 4.92 -18.54 -4.47
N LYS A 431 4.97 -17.24 -4.18
CA LYS A 431 4.73 -16.70 -2.83
C LYS A 431 3.90 -15.42 -2.90
N TYR A 432 3.36 -15.00 -1.75
CA TYR A 432 2.62 -13.73 -1.61
C TYR A 432 3.48 -12.50 -1.96
N GLY A 433 4.75 -12.54 -1.56
CA GLY A 433 5.82 -11.64 -1.97
C GLY A 433 7.14 -12.43 -2.01
N TYR A 434 8.25 -11.77 -2.29
CA TYR A 434 9.59 -12.36 -2.43
C TYR A 434 9.67 -13.30 -3.65
N ASN A 435 9.04 -12.96 -4.78
CA ASN A 435 9.01 -13.86 -5.92
C ASN A 435 10.36 -13.99 -6.63
N THR A 436 11.23 -12.99 -6.46
CA THR A 436 12.65 -13.01 -6.84
C THR A 436 13.53 -13.75 -5.85
N LYS A 437 13.02 -14.10 -4.67
CA LYS A 437 13.75 -14.91 -3.70
C LYS A 437 13.51 -16.39 -3.98
N ASP A 438 14.59 -17.12 -4.11
CA ASP A 438 14.65 -18.57 -4.20
C ASP A 438 14.63 -19.20 -2.81
N ASN A 439 13.55 -18.95 -2.06
CA ASN A 439 13.30 -19.70 -0.82
C ASN A 439 13.28 -21.19 -1.15
N GLY A 440 14.15 -21.95 -0.49
CA GLY A 440 14.36 -23.35 -0.79
C GLY A 440 13.99 -24.30 0.34
N TYR A 441 13.95 -25.57 -0.02
CA TYR A 441 13.95 -26.69 0.89
C TYR A 441 15.31 -27.41 0.86
N LEU A 442 15.69 -28.04 1.97
CA LEU A 442 16.89 -28.88 2.05
C LEU A 442 16.61 -30.12 2.90
N ARG A 443 16.93 -31.29 2.34
CA ARG A 443 17.02 -32.56 3.07
C ARG A 443 18.44 -33.10 2.97
N MET A 444 18.92 -33.63 4.09
CA MET A 444 20.25 -34.23 4.21
C MET A 444 20.09 -35.71 4.52
N ASN A 445 20.78 -36.57 3.77
CA ASN A 445 20.86 -38.00 4.03
C ASN A 445 22.29 -38.37 4.39
N ASN A 446 22.56 -38.47 5.69
CA ASN A 446 23.86 -38.83 6.26
C ASN A 446 25.06 -38.03 5.69
N VAL A 447 24.89 -36.71 5.59
CA VAL A 447 25.92 -35.79 5.07
C VAL A 447 27.02 -35.64 6.11
N ARG A 448 28.27 -35.95 5.73
CA ARG A 448 29.43 -35.85 6.62
C ARG A 448 30.13 -34.51 6.47
N ILE A 449 30.43 -33.87 7.61
CA ILE A 449 31.21 -32.63 7.67
C ILE A 449 32.31 -32.72 8.73
N PRO A 450 33.48 -32.10 8.55
CA PRO A 450 34.51 -32.04 9.59
C PRO A 450 34.00 -31.40 10.88
N ARG A 451 34.53 -31.84 12.03
CA ARG A 451 34.21 -31.29 13.35
C ARG A 451 34.34 -29.77 13.39
N GLU A 452 35.35 -29.21 12.72
CA GLU A 452 35.62 -27.77 12.67
C GLU A 452 34.55 -26.97 11.90
N GLN A 453 33.56 -27.60 11.27
CA GLN A 453 32.43 -26.91 10.65
C GLN A 453 31.28 -26.63 11.63
N MET A 454 31.30 -27.13 12.87
CA MET A 454 30.44 -26.60 13.94
C MET A 454 30.97 -25.24 14.42
N LEU A 455 30.15 -24.20 14.52
CA LEU A 455 30.58 -22.87 14.99
C LEU A 455 30.87 -22.89 16.50
N MET A 456 32.14 -22.73 16.89
CA MET A 456 32.63 -23.12 18.22
C MET A 456 33.11 -21.97 19.11
N ARG A 457 32.66 -20.73 18.91
CA ARG A 457 33.09 -19.61 19.76
C ARG A 457 32.67 -19.80 21.22
N TYR A 458 31.42 -20.20 21.43
CA TYR A 458 30.81 -20.29 22.76
C TYR A 458 30.50 -21.72 23.21
N SER A 459 30.05 -22.59 22.30
CA SER A 459 29.83 -24.02 22.56
C SER A 459 30.85 -24.84 21.76
N LYS A 460 31.54 -25.81 22.37
CA LYS A 460 32.63 -26.56 21.72
C LYS A 460 32.43 -28.06 21.82
N VAL A 461 32.93 -28.79 20.82
CA VAL A 461 33.07 -30.25 20.87
C VAL A 461 34.55 -30.57 20.71
N SER A 462 35.16 -31.17 21.73
CA SER A 462 36.56 -31.62 21.65
C SER A 462 36.70 -32.83 20.71
N LYS A 463 37.92 -33.13 20.25
CA LYS A 463 38.19 -34.34 19.45
C LYS A 463 37.72 -35.61 20.16
N ALA A 464 37.91 -35.67 21.47
CA ALA A 464 37.45 -36.77 22.34
C ALA A 464 35.92 -36.83 22.51
N GLY A 465 35.17 -35.87 21.96
CA GLY A 465 33.71 -35.80 22.06
C GLY A 465 33.20 -35.29 23.39
N GLU A 466 33.93 -34.37 24.02
CA GLU A 466 33.44 -33.63 25.19
C GLU A 466 32.76 -32.34 24.74
N PHE A 467 31.54 -32.09 25.25
CA PHE A 467 30.80 -30.87 24.96
C PHE A 467 31.06 -29.82 26.04
N ILE A 468 31.61 -28.68 25.65
CA ILE A 468 31.82 -27.51 26.50
C ILE A 468 30.72 -26.50 26.18
N LYS A 469 29.89 -26.19 27.17
CA LYS A 469 28.71 -25.33 27.01
C LYS A 469 29.07 -23.84 27.08
N ALA A 470 28.33 -23.02 26.35
CA ALA A 470 28.40 -21.56 26.45
C ALA A 470 28.09 -21.05 27.88
N GLN A 471 28.78 -19.99 28.30
CA GLN A 471 28.51 -19.32 29.58
C GLN A 471 27.09 -18.72 29.62
N ASN A 472 26.58 -18.25 28.48
CA ASN A 472 25.21 -17.80 28.33
C ASN A 472 24.60 -18.40 27.07
N GLU A 473 23.61 -19.28 27.24
CA GLU A 473 22.91 -19.96 26.13
C GLU A 473 22.27 -18.97 25.15
N LYS A 474 21.88 -17.77 25.61
CA LYS A 474 21.22 -16.79 24.75
C LYS A 474 22.14 -16.21 23.69
N ILE A 475 23.46 -16.40 23.80
CA ILE A 475 24.42 -15.86 22.83
C ILE A 475 24.24 -16.42 21.42
N GLY A 476 23.67 -17.62 21.29
CA GLY A 476 23.23 -18.16 20.00
C GLY A 476 22.20 -17.27 19.28
N TYR A 477 21.51 -16.39 20.01
CA TYR A 477 20.54 -15.44 19.46
C TYR A 477 21.14 -14.10 19.02
N ALA A 478 22.47 -13.92 19.09
CA ALA A 478 23.11 -12.65 18.71
C ALA A 478 22.76 -12.23 17.27
N THR A 479 22.85 -13.15 16.30
CA THR A 479 22.41 -12.89 14.92
C THR A 479 20.93 -12.49 14.87
N MET A 480 20.06 -13.21 15.58
CA MET A 480 18.62 -12.93 15.63
C MET A 480 18.32 -11.52 16.15
N MET A 481 19.07 -11.04 17.15
CA MET A 481 18.91 -9.68 17.68
C MET A 481 19.27 -8.60 16.65
N GLN A 482 20.37 -8.80 15.91
CA GLN A 482 20.78 -7.92 14.81
C GLN A 482 19.71 -7.88 13.72
N VAL A 483 19.25 -9.06 13.27
CA VAL A 483 18.25 -9.17 12.20
C VAL A 483 16.93 -8.51 12.60
N ARG A 484 16.45 -8.72 13.83
CA ARG A 484 15.25 -8.02 14.34
C ARG A 484 15.40 -6.51 14.34
N THR A 485 16.59 -6.00 14.64
CA THR A 485 16.86 -4.55 14.54
C THR A 485 16.74 -4.06 13.10
N SER A 486 17.26 -4.82 12.13
CA SER A 486 17.08 -4.52 10.70
C SER A 486 15.61 -4.58 10.25
N ILE A 487 14.81 -5.50 10.77
CA ILE A 487 13.35 -5.55 10.50
C ILE A 487 12.67 -4.31 11.05
N ILE A 488 12.97 -3.94 12.30
CA ILE A 488 12.45 -2.73 12.94
C ILE A 488 12.81 -1.49 12.12
N HIS A 489 14.04 -1.40 11.60
CA HIS A 489 14.40 -0.35 10.66
C HIS A 489 13.50 -0.38 9.42
N ASN A 490 13.30 -1.55 8.81
CA ASN A 490 12.50 -1.67 7.60
C ASN A 490 11.02 -1.27 7.81
N THR A 491 10.50 -1.34 9.05
CA THR A 491 9.12 -0.93 9.36
C THR A 491 8.87 0.55 9.09
N TYR A 492 9.75 1.44 9.56
CA TYR A 492 9.59 2.87 9.32
C TYR A 492 9.96 3.23 7.87
N VAL A 493 10.97 2.61 7.28
CA VAL A 493 11.35 2.87 5.87
C VAL A 493 10.21 2.52 4.92
N SER A 494 9.59 1.35 5.07
CA SER A 494 8.49 0.92 4.21
C SER A 494 7.25 1.80 4.40
N LEU A 495 6.92 2.16 5.65
CA LEU A 495 5.82 3.07 5.94
C LEU A 495 6.07 4.46 5.35
N ALA A 496 7.29 4.98 5.49
CA ALA A 496 7.73 6.26 4.94
C ALA A 496 7.62 6.31 3.41
N GLN A 497 8.01 5.25 2.70
CA GLN A 497 7.84 5.15 1.24
C GLN A 497 6.36 5.22 0.84
N GLY A 498 5.52 4.42 1.50
CA GLY A 498 4.08 4.45 1.26
C GLY A 498 3.47 5.83 1.52
N LEU A 499 3.85 6.47 2.64
CA LEU A 499 3.38 7.80 3.01
C LEU A 499 3.82 8.87 2.02
N ALA A 500 5.06 8.82 1.54
CA ALA A 500 5.52 9.75 0.50
C ALA A 500 4.65 9.67 -0.75
N ILE A 501 4.32 8.46 -1.21
CA ILE A 501 3.40 8.26 -2.34
C ILE A 501 1.99 8.77 -2.00
N GLY A 502 1.45 8.35 -0.85
CA GLY A 502 0.10 8.70 -0.39
C GLY A 502 -0.12 10.21 -0.27
N VAL A 503 0.81 10.91 0.37
CA VAL A 503 0.73 12.36 0.62
C VAL A 503 0.91 13.14 -0.68
N LYS A 504 1.94 12.82 -1.49
CA LYS A 504 2.18 13.50 -2.79
C LYS A 504 0.98 13.34 -3.72
N TYR A 505 0.48 12.12 -3.88
CA TYR A 505 -0.68 11.86 -4.72
C TYR A 505 -1.96 12.53 -4.17
N SER A 506 -2.12 12.64 -2.85
CA SER A 506 -3.29 13.30 -2.26
C SER A 506 -3.31 14.83 -2.44
N HIS A 507 -2.15 15.47 -2.57
CA HIS A 507 -2.04 16.89 -2.93
C HIS A 507 -2.37 17.12 -4.41
N PHE A 508 -1.97 16.19 -5.28
CA PHE A 508 -2.25 16.25 -6.70
C PHE A 508 -3.71 15.92 -7.03
N ARG A 509 -4.24 14.81 -6.50
CA ARG A 509 -5.52 14.25 -6.89
C ARG A 509 -6.66 15.14 -6.42
N ARG A 510 -7.53 15.53 -7.36
CA ARG A 510 -8.76 16.27 -7.09
C ARG A 510 -9.98 15.37 -7.29
N GLN A 511 -10.98 15.50 -6.43
CA GLN A 511 -12.23 14.78 -6.52
C GLN A 511 -13.32 15.51 -5.75
N PHE A 512 -14.56 15.37 -6.22
CA PHE A 512 -15.77 15.98 -5.69
C PHE A 512 -15.76 17.51 -5.81
N LYS A 513 -16.78 18.01 -6.50
CA LYS A 513 -16.95 19.43 -6.77
C LYS A 513 -17.47 20.16 -5.54
N ASP A 514 -16.93 21.35 -5.29
CA ASP A 514 -17.49 22.30 -4.35
C ASP A 514 -18.77 22.97 -4.90
N LYS A 515 -19.33 23.90 -4.13
CA LYS A 515 -20.51 24.69 -4.54
C LYS A 515 -20.30 25.51 -5.83
N ASN A 516 -19.05 25.75 -6.23
CA ASN A 516 -18.68 26.48 -7.44
C ASN A 516 -18.37 25.54 -8.63
N GLY A 517 -18.53 24.22 -8.46
CA GLY A 517 -18.24 23.23 -9.49
C GLY A 517 -16.76 22.88 -9.63
N ILE A 518 -15.90 23.35 -8.73
CA ILE A 518 -14.45 23.16 -8.75
C ILE A 518 -14.08 21.97 -7.85
N GLU A 519 -13.32 21.02 -8.37
CA GLU A 519 -12.79 19.92 -7.56
C GLU A 519 -11.62 20.39 -6.69
N ARG A 520 -11.62 19.96 -5.42
CA ARG A 520 -10.52 20.26 -4.49
C ARG A 520 -9.58 19.07 -4.33
N PRO A 521 -8.30 19.30 -3.95
CA PRO A 521 -7.37 18.25 -3.59
C PRO A 521 -7.94 17.32 -2.52
N ILE A 522 -7.74 16.01 -2.67
CA ILE A 522 -8.31 15.04 -1.72
C ILE A 522 -7.67 15.16 -0.33
N ILE A 523 -6.45 15.69 -0.22
CA ILE A 523 -5.81 15.97 1.08
C ILE A 523 -6.56 17.02 1.92
N ASP A 524 -7.42 17.85 1.30
CA ASP A 524 -8.23 18.83 2.03
C ASP A 524 -9.41 18.22 2.78
N TYR A 525 -9.74 16.94 2.54
CA TYR A 525 -10.79 16.23 3.26
C TYR A 525 -10.23 15.62 4.54
N GLN A 526 -10.90 15.88 5.67
CA GLN A 526 -10.55 15.30 6.97
C GLN A 526 -10.47 13.77 6.92
N THR A 527 -11.36 13.11 6.18
CA THR A 527 -11.33 11.65 5.99
C THR A 527 -10.07 11.13 5.30
N GLN A 528 -9.43 11.95 4.45
CA GLN A 528 -8.14 11.60 3.84
C GLN A 528 -6.99 11.87 4.83
N GLN A 529 -7.08 12.98 5.57
CA GLN A 529 -6.14 13.32 6.65
C GLN A 529 -6.11 12.23 7.74
N ASP A 530 -7.27 11.72 8.15
CA ASP A 530 -7.42 10.61 9.10
C ASP A 530 -6.77 9.29 8.64
N LYS A 531 -6.58 9.11 7.33
CA LYS A 531 -5.85 7.96 6.80
C LYS A 531 -4.34 8.16 6.89
N LEU A 532 -3.85 9.36 6.61
CA LEU A 532 -2.42 9.62 6.38
C LEU A 532 -1.70 10.25 7.58
N ILE A 533 -2.26 11.30 8.21
CA ILE A 533 -1.56 12.08 9.25
C ILE A 533 -1.23 11.22 10.48
N PRO A 534 -2.13 10.38 11.02
CA PRO A 534 -1.76 9.48 12.13
C PRO A 534 -0.65 8.50 11.77
N LEU A 535 -0.62 8.03 10.52
CA LEU A 535 0.44 7.14 10.05
C LEU A 535 1.79 7.85 9.91
N ILE A 536 1.80 9.17 9.61
CA ILE A 536 3.04 9.97 9.67
C ILE A 536 3.57 10.01 11.10
N ALA A 537 2.71 10.26 12.08
CA ALA A 537 3.10 10.21 13.50
C ALA A 537 3.65 8.83 13.89
N ASP A 538 2.98 7.74 13.46
CA ASP A 538 3.48 6.37 13.64
C ASP A 538 4.86 6.16 13.00
N CYS A 539 5.07 6.67 11.79
CA CYS A 539 6.34 6.52 11.07
C CYS A 539 7.51 7.18 11.80
N TYR A 540 7.34 8.43 12.26
CA TYR A 540 8.37 9.12 13.04
C TYR A 540 8.62 8.46 14.38
N ALA A 541 7.56 8.04 15.09
CA ALA A 541 7.67 7.35 16.36
C ALA A 541 8.44 6.02 16.23
N GLN A 542 8.16 5.24 15.18
CA GLN A 542 8.89 4.02 14.86
C GLN A 542 10.35 4.29 14.49
N GLY A 543 10.61 5.35 13.71
CA GLY A 543 11.97 5.77 13.33
C GLY A 543 12.84 6.09 14.56
N PHE A 544 12.35 6.94 15.47
CA PHE A 544 13.08 7.26 16.71
C PHE A 544 13.20 6.04 17.65
N GLY A 545 12.18 5.19 17.72
CA GLY A 545 12.25 3.91 18.42
C GLY A 545 13.35 3.00 17.86
N CYS A 546 13.49 2.92 16.55
CA CYS A 546 14.55 2.16 15.89
C CYS A 546 15.94 2.70 16.22
N LEU A 547 16.12 4.02 16.20
CA LEU A 547 17.39 4.66 16.57
C LEU A 547 17.80 4.32 18.00
N ARG A 548 16.85 4.37 18.95
CA ARG A 548 17.09 4.00 20.35
C ARG A 548 17.46 2.52 20.50
N ILE A 549 16.76 1.60 19.81
CA ILE A 549 17.09 0.17 19.85
C ILE A 549 18.51 -0.07 19.34
N ARG A 550 18.91 0.61 18.26
CA ARG A 550 20.26 0.50 17.70
C ARG A 550 21.32 0.97 18.70
N GLU A 551 21.08 2.05 19.43
CA GLU A 551 21.97 2.51 20.51
C GLU A 551 22.12 1.44 21.62
N ILE A 552 21.00 0.84 22.05
CA ILE A 552 21.00 -0.21 23.08
C ILE A 552 21.72 -1.48 22.58
N LEU A 553 21.54 -1.84 21.31
CA LEU A 553 22.22 -2.99 20.70
C LEU A 553 23.74 -2.78 20.64
N THR A 554 24.19 -1.61 20.19
CA THR A 554 25.62 -1.26 20.15
C THR A 554 26.24 -1.34 21.56
N GLU A 555 25.56 -0.77 22.57
CA GLU A 555 26.02 -0.86 23.95
C GLU A 555 26.04 -2.31 24.46
N ASN A 556 25.02 -3.12 24.15
CA ASN A 556 24.97 -4.52 24.52
C ASN A 556 26.12 -5.32 23.91
N LEU A 557 26.40 -5.12 22.62
CA LEU A 557 27.52 -5.79 21.94
C LEU A 557 28.85 -5.39 22.58
N LYS A 558 29.06 -4.10 22.85
CA LYS A 558 30.26 -3.60 23.52
C LYS A 558 30.49 -4.25 24.89
N ARG A 559 29.45 -4.36 25.71
CA ARG A 559 29.52 -5.02 27.03
C ARG A 559 29.88 -6.50 26.93
N ILE A 560 29.30 -7.21 25.97
CA ILE A 560 29.60 -8.63 25.75
C ILE A 560 31.06 -8.80 25.30
N THR A 561 31.51 -8.03 24.32
CA THR A 561 32.85 -8.21 23.74
C THR A 561 33.98 -7.73 24.65
N GLU A 562 33.79 -6.62 25.36
CA GLU A 562 34.85 -5.99 26.16
C GLU A 562 34.85 -6.45 27.62
N LYS A 563 33.67 -6.76 28.18
CA LYS A 563 33.50 -7.00 29.63
C LYS A 563 32.90 -8.36 29.97
N ASN A 564 32.53 -9.16 28.96
CA ASN A 564 31.80 -10.41 29.15
C ASN A 564 30.52 -10.22 30.00
N ASP A 565 29.87 -9.06 29.89
CA ASP A 565 28.67 -8.69 30.64
C ASP A 565 27.42 -8.90 29.77
N PHE A 566 26.51 -9.74 30.27
CA PHE A 566 25.25 -10.13 29.60
C PHE A 566 24.00 -9.51 30.23
N SER A 567 24.14 -8.59 31.18
CA SER A 567 23.03 -8.02 31.97
C SER A 567 21.95 -7.36 31.10
N LEU A 568 22.35 -6.65 30.05
CA LEU A 568 21.44 -5.90 29.16
C LEU A 568 20.67 -6.78 28.16
N MET A 569 21.15 -8.01 27.93
CA MET A 569 20.66 -8.89 26.88
C MET A 569 19.18 -9.28 27.06
N GLY A 570 18.74 -9.45 28.32
CA GLY A 570 17.35 -9.78 28.63
C GLY A 570 16.38 -8.65 28.27
N ASP A 571 16.76 -7.40 28.57
CA ASP A 571 15.96 -6.21 28.30
C ASP A 571 15.92 -5.91 26.79
N LEU A 572 17.08 -5.96 26.13
CA LEU A 572 17.18 -5.77 24.68
C LEU A 572 16.34 -6.79 23.92
N HIS A 573 16.40 -8.08 24.29
CA HIS A 573 15.58 -9.13 23.68
C HIS A 573 14.08 -8.83 23.81
N ALA A 574 13.63 -8.39 24.99
CA ALA A 574 12.22 -8.08 25.22
C ALA A 574 11.73 -6.90 24.38
N LEU A 575 12.55 -5.85 24.24
CA LEU A 575 12.27 -4.71 23.36
C LEU A 575 12.23 -5.11 21.89
N LEU A 576 13.21 -5.89 21.42
CA LEU A 576 13.24 -6.38 20.04
C LEU A 576 12.00 -7.22 19.71
N CYS A 577 11.58 -8.10 20.62
CA CYS A 577 10.38 -8.91 20.45
C CYS A 577 9.12 -8.05 20.27
N CYS A 578 8.88 -7.09 21.16
CA CYS A 578 7.64 -6.33 21.11
C CYS A 578 7.64 -5.23 20.06
N CYS A 579 8.75 -4.53 19.86
CA CYS A 579 8.85 -3.52 18.81
C CYS A 579 8.77 -4.15 17.42
N LYS A 580 9.45 -5.29 17.18
CA LYS A 580 9.28 -6.01 15.91
C LYS A 580 7.82 -6.40 15.70
N ALA A 581 7.18 -7.00 16.70
CA ALA A 581 5.80 -7.46 16.56
C ALA A 581 4.81 -6.32 16.30
N VAL A 582 4.83 -5.28 17.12
CA VAL A 582 3.90 -4.16 17.02
C VAL A 582 4.17 -3.31 15.78
N TYR A 583 5.44 -2.99 15.48
CA TYR A 583 5.76 -2.11 14.36
C TYR A 583 5.47 -2.79 13.03
N THR A 584 5.75 -4.09 12.89
CA THR A 584 5.43 -4.81 11.65
C THR A 584 3.93 -4.88 11.41
N TRP A 585 3.11 -5.12 12.43
CA TRP A 585 1.65 -5.02 12.28
C TRP A 585 1.20 -3.60 11.91
N ASN A 586 1.65 -2.59 12.66
CA ASN A 586 1.30 -1.19 12.39
C ASN A 586 1.66 -0.78 10.97
N THR A 587 2.85 -1.12 10.48
CA THR A 587 3.28 -0.81 9.11
C THR A 587 2.48 -1.62 8.09
N HIS A 588 2.24 -2.91 8.30
CA HIS A 588 1.47 -3.72 7.36
C HIS A 588 0.04 -3.19 7.15
N PHE A 589 -0.66 -2.89 8.25
CA PHE A 589 -2.00 -2.29 8.19
C PHE A 589 -1.97 -0.85 7.68
N GLY A 590 -0.94 -0.08 8.06
CA GLY A 590 -0.72 1.28 7.57
C GLY A 590 -0.55 1.34 6.06
N LEU A 591 0.24 0.41 5.48
CA LEU A 591 0.43 0.29 4.04
C LEU A 591 -0.88 -0.01 3.30
N ASP A 592 -1.75 -0.86 3.86
CA ASP A 592 -3.06 -1.08 3.26
C ASP A 592 -3.94 0.18 3.32
N LYS A 593 -3.94 0.88 4.46
CA LYS A 593 -4.69 2.14 4.61
C LYS A 593 -4.20 3.21 3.64
N ILE A 594 -2.89 3.30 3.41
CA ILE A 594 -2.26 4.15 2.40
C ILE A 594 -2.72 3.74 1.00
N ARG A 595 -2.68 2.45 0.67
CA ARG A 595 -3.15 1.93 -0.64
C ARG A 595 -4.61 2.34 -0.88
N GLN A 596 -5.47 2.21 0.14
CA GLN A 596 -6.87 2.66 0.07
C GLN A 596 -6.99 4.19 -0.09
N SER A 597 -6.04 4.97 0.42
CA SER A 597 -6.01 6.43 0.26
C SER A 597 -5.77 6.87 -1.21
N LEU A 598 -5.20 6.00 -2.04
CA LEU A 598 -4.93 6.22 -3.46
C LEU A 598 -6.12 5.87 -4.38
N GLY A 599 -7.22 5.36 -3.82
CA GLY A 599 -8.39 4.91 -4.58
C GLY A 599 -8.06 3.78 -5.57
N GLY A 600 -8.72 3.77 -6.73
CA GLY A 600 -8.53 2.73 -7.75
C GLY A 600 -7.10 2.63 -8.28
N HIS A 601 -6.35 3.73 -8.34
CA HIS A 601 -4.97 3.72 -8.83
C HIS A 601 -4.01 3.05 -7.85
N GLY A 602 -4.36 2.97 -6.56
CA GLY A 602 -3.62 2.22 -5.54
C GLY A 602 -3.54 0.71 -5.80
N PHE A 603 -4.41 0.15 -6.66
CA PHE A 603 -4.40 -1.27 -7.00
C PHE A 603 -3.40 -1.64 -8.12
N LEU A 604 -2.82 -0.66 -8.81
CA LEU A 604 -1.84 -0.91 -9.85
C LEU A 604 -0.48 -1.25 -9.23
N GLN A 605 0.26 -2.20 -9.82
CA GLN A 605 1.65 -2.47 -9.40
C GLN A 605 2.54 -1.23 -9.57
N SER A 606 2.29 -0.42 -10.60
CA SER A 606 2.99 0.84 -10.83
C SER A 606 2.62 1.97 -9.86
N SER A 607 1.69 1.73 -8.92
CA SER A 607 1.48 2.63 -7.78
C SER A 607 2.63 2.57 -6.77
N GLY A 608 3.49 1.55 -6.84
CA GLY A 608 4.61 1.29 -5.92
C GLY A 608 4.17 0.72 -4.56
N VAL A 609 3.02 1.16 -4.04
CA VAL A 609 2.50 0.72 -2.73
C VAL A 609 2.16 -0.77 -2.71
N VAL A 610 1.67 -1.33 -3.82
CA VAL A 610 1.36 -2.77 -3.91
C VAL A 610 2.61 -3.61 -3.64
N SER A 611 3.72 -3.32 -4.33
CA SER A 611 4.98 -4.04 -4.14
C SER A 611 5.56 -3.83 -2.74
N ILE A 612 5.48 -2.60 -2.20
CA ILE A 612 5.91 -2.33 -0.82
C ILE A 612 5.12 -3.20 0.16
N GLN A 613 3.80 -3.29 0.00
CA GLN A 613 2.93 -4.07 0.87
C GLN A 613 3.20 -5.58 0.77
N THR A 614 3.34 -6.12 -0.44
CA THR A 614 3.55 -7.56 -0.65
C THR A 614 4.93 -8.01 -0.17
N GLU A 615 5.97 -7.21 -0.42
CA GLU A 615 7.33 -7.50 0.08
C GLU A 615 7.45 -7.34 1.60
N PHE A 616 6.69 -6.42 2.18
CA PHE A 616 6.76 -6.17 3.63
C PHE A 616 5.97 -7.20 4.44
N ALA A 617 4.88 -7.75 3.90
CA ALA A 617 3.95 -8.62 4.64
C ALA A 617 4.62 -9.81 5.38
N PRO A 618 5.62 -10.53 4.79
CA PRO A 618 6.29 -11.62 5.50
C PRO A 618 6.97 -11.23 6.81
N SER A 619 7.29 -9.94 7.01
CA SER A 619 7.92 -9.42 8.24
C SER A 619 7.08 -9.62 9.50
N CYS A 620 5.77 -9.81 9.38
CA CYS A 620 4.90 -10.15 10.50
C CYS A 620 5.07 -11.61 10.98
N THR A 621 5.75 -12.45 10.20
CA THR A 621 5.87 -13.90 10.44
C THR A 621 7.31 -14.34 10.65
N TYR A 622 8.23 -13.99 9.75
CA TYR A 622 9.62 -14.42 9.90
C TYR A 622 10.30 -13.74 11.10
N GLU A 623 11.38 -14.35 11.58
CA GLU A 623 12.13 -13.90 12.78
C GLU A 623 11.29 -13.88 14.07
N GLY A 624 10.27 -14.74 14.08
CA GLY A 624 9.32 -14.95 15.17
C GLY A 624 7.94 -14.39 14.82
N GLU A 625 6.93 -15.26 14.86
CA GLU A 625 5.54 -14.84 14.66
C GLU A 625 5.15 -13.83 15.75
N ASN A 626 4.47 -12.76 15.34
CA ASN A 626 4.26 -11.58 16.18
C ASN A 626 3.55 -11.89 17.49
N THR A 627 2.54 -12.77 17.49
CA THR A 627 1.85 -13.19 18.72
C THR A 627 2.80 -13.92 19.66
N VAL A 628 3.58 -14.88 19.15
CA VAL A 628 4.59 -15.62 19.92
C VAL A 628 5.63 -14.69 20.53
N LEU A 629 6.09 -13.66 19.80
CA LEU A 629 7.03 -12.68 20.32
C LEU A 629 6.44 -11.83 21.44
N LEU A 630 5.18 -11.41 21.32
CA LEU A 630 4.51 -10.66 22.37
C LEU A 630 4.32 -11.50 23.65
N LEU A 631 4.18 -12.82 23.55
CA LEU A 631 4.20 -13.70 24.72
C LEU A 631 5.57 -13.72 25.42
N GLN A 632 6.67 -13.55 24.67
CA GLN A 632 8.02 -13.46 25.26
C GLN A 632 8.25 -12.13 25.98
N THR A 633 7.88 -11.00 25.36
CA THR A 633 7.90 -9.69 26.03
C THR A 633 6.99 -9.68 27.23
N GLY A 634 5.86 -10.36 27.07
CA GLY A 634 5.04 -10.82 28.15
C GLY A 634 5.92 -11.36 29.26
N ARG A 635 6.38 -12.62 29.17
CA ARG A 635 7.19 -13.30 30.20
C ARG A 635 8.23 -12.43 30.89
N TYR A 636 8.86 -11.53 30.15
CA TYR A 636 9.74 -10.52 30.69
C TYR A 636 9.06 -9.51 31.64
N LEU A 637 7.93 -8.90 31.29
CA LEU A 637 7.20 -7.91 32.09
C LEU A 637 6.75 -8.43 33.47
N LEU A 638 6.19 -9.63 33.62
CA LEU A 638 5.88 -10.21 34.95
C LEU A 638 7.15 -10.53 35.73
N LYS A 639 8.24 -10.97 35.08
CA LYS A 639 9.52 -11.13 35.79
C LYS A 639 10.00 -9.77 36.33
N ALA A 640 9.91 -8.72 35.52
CA ALA A 640 10.24 -7.36 35.96
C ALA A 640 9.31 -6.88 37.09
N CYS A 641 8.00 -7.14 37.00
CA CYS A 641 7.04 -6.80 38.04
C CYS A 641 7.32 -7.54 39.36
N ASN A 642 7.61 -8.84 39.30
CA ASN A 642 8.00 -9.63 40.48
C ASN A 642 9.30 -9.11 41.12
N LYS A 643 10.28 -8.68 40.31
CA LYS A 643 11.49 -8.02 40.81
C LYS A 643 11.18 -6.69 41.49
N ALA A 644 10.33 -5.87 40.87
CA ALA A 644 9.92 -4.57 41.39
C ALA A 644 9.21 -4.69 42.75
N GLN A 645 8.30 -5.66 42.89
CA GLN A 645 7.62 -5.99 44.15
C GLN A 645 8.60 -6.41 45.27
N LYS A 646 9.70 -7.05 44.90
CA LYS A 646 10.79 -7.44 45.82
C LYS A 646 11.85 -6.34 45.99
N HIS A 647 11.59 -5.13 45.49
CA HIS A 647 12.50 -3.98 45.50
C HIS A 647 13.88 -4.29 44.91
N GLN A 648 13.94 -5.23 43.97
CA GLN A 648 15.17 -5.54 43.23
C GLN A 648 15.36 -4.56 42.07
N PRO A 649 16.60 -4.30 41.62
CA PRO A 649 16.89 -3.49 40.44
C PRO A 649 16.15 -4.00 39.18
N ILE A 650 15.46 -3.09 38.49
CA ILE A 650 14.86 -3.30 37.17
C ILE A 650 15.36 -2.24 36.19
N ASN A 651 15.22 -2.51 34.89
CA ASN A 651 15.68 -1.62 33.83
C ASN A 651 14.79 -0.36 33.72
N GLU A 652 15.37 0.77 33.30
CA GLU A 652 14.67 2.05 33.05
C GLU A 652 13.46 1.92 32.11
N ASN A 653 13.49 0.96 31.19
CA ASN A 653 12.41 0.72 30.23
C ASN A 653 11.11 0.24 30.91
N VAL A 654 11.22 -0.30 32.13
CA VAL A 654 10.10 -0.83 32.92
C VAL A 654 10.02 -0.19 34.31
N GLU A 655 10.63 0.99 34.50
CA GLU A 655 10.67 1.70 35.79
C GLU A 655 9.28 1.97 36.39
N TYR A 656 8.27 2.13 35.55
CA TYR A 656 6.88 2.38 35.95
C TYR A 656 6.27 1.23 36.77
N LEU A 657 6.92 0.05 36.79
CA LEU A 657 6.49 -1.11 37.57
C LEU A 657 6.86 -1.02 39.06
N TYR A 658 7.82 -0.17 39.47
CA TYR A 658 8.18 -0.02 40.89
C TYR A 658 7.00 0.49 41.73
N ASN A 659 6.37 1.56 41.28
CA ASN A 659 5.26 2.21 41.98
C ASN A 659 3.96 1.99 41.19
N ILE A 660 3.69 0.73 40.82
CA ILE A 660 2.56 0.40 39.95
C ILE A 660 1.22 0.83 40.58
N GLN A 661 1.02 0.63 41.88
CA GLN A 661 -0.20 1.05 42.58
C GLN A 661 -0.38 2.57 42.64
N GLN A 662 0.71 3.31 42.89
CA GLN A 662 0.70 4.78 42.85
C GLN A 662 0.48 5.30 41.42
N THR A 663 0.95 4.57 40.41
CA THR A 663 0.67 4.90 39.01
C THR A 663 -0.82 4.76 38.76
N LEU A 664 -1.42 3.61 39.14
CA LEU A 664 -2.84 3.30 38.93
C LEU A 664 -3.81 4.17 39.74
N SER A 665 -3.37 4.88 40.78
CA SER A 665 -4.23 5.83 41.50
C SER A 665 -4.40 7.19 40.81
N GLN A 666 -3.63 7.45 39.74
CA GLN A 666 -3.70 8.70 38.99
C GLN A 666 -4.92 8.74 38.06
N LYS A 667 -5.45 9.94 37.84
CA LYS A 667 -6.56 10.19 36.90
C LYS A 667 -6.17 11.27 35.89
N ALA A 668 -6.85 11.29 34.75
CA ALA A 668 -6.74 12.39 33.81
C ALA A 668 -7.25 13.70 34.42
N THR A 669 -6.48 14.77 34.28
CA THR A 669 -6.77 16.10 34.88
C THR A 669 -7.03 17.19 33.84
N PHE A 670 -6.97 16.87 32.56
CA PHE A 670 -7.22 17.84 31.49
C PHE A 670 -8.73 18.05 31.31
N THR A 671 -9.09 19.28 30.98
CA THR A 671 -10.47 19.74 30.74
C THR A 671 -10.63 20.47 29.41
N ARG A 672 -9.52 20.75 28.71
CA ARG A 672 -9.52 21.45 27.41
C ARG A 672 -8.52 20.82 26.43
N ALA A 673 -8.81 20.93 25.14
CA ALA A 673 -8.03 20.29 24.08
C ALA A 673 -6.60 20.83 23.98
N GLU A 674 -6.39 22.12 24.25
CA GLU A 674 -5.07 22.78 24.16
C GLU A 674 -4.07 22.21 25.18
N GLN A 675 -4.56 21.69 26.30
CA GLN A 675 -3.70 21.04 27.30
C GLN A 675 -3.08 19.75 26.74
N LEU A 676 -3.75 19.07 25.79
CA LEU A 676 -3.25 17.86 25.15
C LEU A 676 -2.19 18.12 24.07
N LEU A 677 -1.83 19.38 23.83
CA LEU A 677 -0.62 19.75 23.08
C LEU A 677 0.66 19.61 23.93
N CYS A 678 0.53 19.31 25.22
CA CYS A 678 1.64 19.00 26.11
C CYS A 678 1.90 17.49 26.14
N PRO A 679 3.04 17.00 25.59
CA PRO A 679 3.35 15.57 25.54
C PRO A 679 3.38 14.90 26.92
N GLU A 680 3.73 15.65 27.98
CA GLU A 680 3.81 15.14 29.35
C GLU A 680 2.46 14.66 29.92
N ILE A 681 1.35 15.30 29.52
CA ILE A 681 0.01 14.85 29.92
C ILE A 681 -0.29 13.50 29.26
N ILE A 682 0.02 13.37 27.98
CA ILE A 682 -0.18 12.14 27.20
C ILE A 682 0.73 11.03 27.72
N ARG A 683 1.99 11.33 28.06
CA ARG A 683 2.93 10.39 28.69
C ARG A 683 2.34 9.73 29.93
N LYS A 684 1.70 10.52 30.81
CA LYS A 684 1.05 10.01 32.02
C LYS A 684 -0.08 9.04 31.69
N LEU A 685 -0.93 9.36 30.71
CA LEU A 685 -2.01 8.48 30.25
C LEU A 685 -1.48 7.18 29.65
N MET A 686 -0.47 7.26 28.78
CA MET A 686 0.11 6.05 28.18
C MET A 686 0.82 5.17 29.22
N ARG A 687 1.49 5.78 30.20
CA ARG A 687 2.08 5.07 31.34
C ARG A 687 1.01 4.34 32.16
N LEU A 688 -0.11 5.01 32.45
CA LEU A 688 -1.27 4.43 33.14
C LEU A 688 -1.78 3.18 32.43
N HIS A 689 -1.95 3.27 31.10
CA HIS A 689 -2.45 2.17 30.30
C HIS A 689 -1.52 0.94 30.29
N ALA A 690 -0.21 1.18 30.14
CA ALA A 690 0.80 0.11 30.24
C ALA A 690 0.79 -0.54 31.64
N ALA A 691 0.80 0.28 32.71
CA ALA A 691 0.72 -0.19 34.09
C ALA A 691 -0.55 -1.02 34.34
N PHE A 692 -1.69 -0.57 33.83
CA PHE A 692 -2.98 -1.23 34.01
C PHE A 692 -3.00 -2.63 33.43
N TYR A 693 -2.59 -2.80 32.17
CA TYR A 693 -2.59 -4.13 31.57
C TYR A 693 -1.53 -5.05 32.16
N VAL A 694 -0.38 -4.53 32.58
CA VAL A 694 0.62 -5.35 33.29
C VAL A 694 0.08 -5.81 34.64
N ASN A 695 -0.54 -4.93 35.41
CA ASN A 695 -1.17 -5.28 36.69
C ASN A 695 -2.31 -6.29 36.50
N LYS A 696 -3.18 -6.07 35.50
CA LYS A 696 -4.29 -6.97 35.19
C LYS A 696 -3.81 -8.38 34.81
N MET A 697 -2.75 -8.46 34.04
CA MET A 697 -2.11 -9.73 33.67
C MET A 697 -1.51 -10.45 34.89
N MET A 698 -0.89 -9.69 35.80
CA MET A 698 -0.36 -10.23 37.06
C MET A 698 -1.47 -10.80 37.95
N LEU A 699 -2.55 -10.07 38.17
CA LEU A 699 -3.69 -10.52 38.97
C LEU A 699 -4.29 -11.82 38.41
N LYS A 700 -4.47 -11.90 37.09
CA LYS A 700 -4.94 -13.13 36.42
C LYS A 700 -3.98 -14.30 36.56
N MET A 701 -2.67 -14.04 36.56
CA MET A 701 -1.69 -15.09 36.81
C MET A 701 -1.78 -15.60 38.24
N MET A 702 -1.97 -14.73 39.23
CA MET A 702 -2.16 -15.12 40.63
C MET A 702 -3.43 -15.95 40.83
N GLU A 703 -4.53 -15.55 40.17
CA GLU A 703 -5.81 -16.28 40.17
C GLU A 703 -5.67 -17.69 39.59
N LYS A 704 -4.97 -17.83 38.45
CA LYS A 704 -4.83 -19.11 37.73
C LYS A 704 -3.68 -20.00 38.18
N ALA A 705 -2.84 -19.54 39.12
CA ALA A 705 -1.64 -20.24 39.55
C ALA A 705 -1.90 -21.64 40.16
N GLY A 706 -3.16 -21.96 40.50
CA GLY A 706 -3.57 -23.27 41.03
C GLY A 706 -4.17 -24.25 40.01
N GLU A 707 -4.61 -23.80 38.83
CA GLU A 707 -5.41 -24.63 37.92
C GLU A 707 -4.65 -25.07 36.66
N HIS A 708 -3.87 -24.17 36.05
CA HIS A 708 -3.13 -24.42 34.82
C HIS A 708 -1.70 -23.86 34.95
N GLY A 709 -0.71 -24.53 34.37
CA GLY A 709 0.70 -24.13 34.49
C GLY A 709 0.98 -22.70 33.98
N PRO A 710 2.15 -22.09 34.29
CA PRO A 710 2.46 -20.68 33.99
C PRO A 710 2.32 -20.25 32.53
N LYS A 711 2.21 -21.21 31.60
CA LYS A 711 2.16 -20.98 30.15
C LYS A 711 0.79 -20.48 29.66
N GLU A 712 -0.34 -20.84 30.30
CA GLU A 712 -1.67 -20.42 29.84
C GLU A 712 -2.15 -19.08 30.44
N ALA A 713 -1.61 -18.71 31.61
CA ALA A 713 -1.94 -17.43 32.26
C ALA A 713 -1.51 -16.19 31.44
N TRP A 714 -0.55 -16.34 30.51
CA TRP A 714 -0.05 -15.25 29.67
C TRP A 714 -0.73 -15.10 28.32
N ASN A 715 -1.80 -15.82 27.99
CA ASN A 715 -2.31 -15.82 26.61
C ASN A 715 -2.95 -14.48 26.13
N LYS A 716 -2.70 -13.36 26.81
CA LYS A 716 -3.08 -12.01 26.36
C LYS A 716 -1.85 -11.16 26.06
N HIS A 717 -1.61 -10.91 24.78
CA HIS A 717 -0.52 -10.07 24.26
C HIS A 717 -0.74 -8.55 24.49
N VAL A 718 -1.92 -8.15 24.98
CA VAL A 718 -2.33 -6.74 25.15
C VAL A 718 -1.39 -5.95 26.07
N ALA A 719 -0.89 -6.55 27.15
CA ALA A 719 0.06 -5.88 28.05
C ALA A 719 1.39 -5.56 27.34
N SER A 720 1.86 -6.48 26.48
CA SER A 720 3.06 -6.28 25.68
C SER A 720 2.86 -5.16 24.66
N ILE A 721 1.70 -5.09 24.00
CA ILE A 721 1.35 -4.00 23.07
C ILE A 721 1.31 -2.64 23.80
N ALA A 722 0.60 -2.56 24.93
CA ALA A 722 0.49 -1.33 25.70
C ALA A 722 1.86 -0.85 26.21
N HIS A 723 2.71 -1.78 26.65
CA HIS A 723 4.10 -1.49 27.01
C HIS A 723 4.89 -0.95 25.82
N THR A 724 4.79 -1.56 24.64
CA THR A 724 5.48 -1.07 23.43
C THR A 724 5.04 0.34 23.09
N TYR A 725 3.74 0.62 23.04
CA TYR A 725 3.26 1.96 22.71
C TYR A 725 3.75 3.02 23.70
N TYR A 726 3.72 2.73 25.00
CA TYR A 726 4.29 3.63 26.00
C TYR A 726 5.80 3.83 25.83
N TRP A 727 6.55 2.74 25.61
CA TRP A 727 8.00 2.80 25.41
C TRP A 727 8.37 3.62 24.17
N THR A 728 7.65 3.44 23.06
CA THR A 728 7.82 4.21 21.83
C THR A 728 7.52 5.69 22.05
N PHE A 729 6.42 6.02 22.76
CA PHE A 729 6.08 7.40 23.09
C PHE A 729 7.15 8.05 23.95
N LYS A 730 7.59 7.38 25.02
CA LYS A 730 8.66 7.86 25.92
C LYS A 730 9.93 8.13 25.11
N THR A 731 10.32 7.20 24.24
CA THR A 731 11.50 7.34 23.38
C THR A 731 11.40 8.52 22.40
N PHE A 732 10.21 8.74 21.83
CA PHE A 732 9.96 9.89 20.96
C PHE A 732 10.11 11.20 21.76
N LEU A 733 9.51 11.27 22.95
CA LEU A 733 9.65 12.44 23.82
C LEU A 733 11.10 12.69 24.27
N ASP A 734 11.84 11.65 24.65
CA ASP A 734 13.26 11.76 25.02
C ASP A 734 14.12 12.28 23.86
N THR A 735 13.71 11.98 22.63
CA THR A 735 14.35 12.50 21.42
C THR A 735 13.98 13.96 21.20
N LEU A 736 12.70 14.32 21.36
CA LEU A 736 12.20 15.68 21.21
C LEU A 736 12.95 16.69 22.09
N ILE A 737 13.28 16.31 23.34
CA ILE A 737 14.01 17.15 24.30
C ILE A 737 15.43 17.50 23.80
N LYS A 738 16.02 16.66 22.94
CA LYS A 738 17.38 16.84 22.41
C LYS A 738 17.42 17.70 21.14
N VAL A 739 16.27 17.93 20.49
CA VAL A 739 16.18 18.72 19.25
C VAL A 739 16.38 20.20 19.56
N GLN A 740 17.35 20.80 18.88
CA GLN A 740 17.73 22.21 19.08
C GLN A 740 16.88 23.17 18.23
N ASP A 741 16.59 22.79 16.98
CA ASP A 741 15.78 23.61 16.07
C ASP A 741 14.32 23.70 16.58
N GLU A 742 13.86 24.92 16.82
CA GLU A 742 12.56 25.17 17.45
C GLU A 742 11.38 24.82 16.54
N ASN A 743 11.52 25.02 15.23
CA ASN A 743 10.47 24.73 14.25
C ASN A 743 10.29 23.22 14.11
N ILE A 744 11.40 22.49 13.97
CA ILE A 744 11.40 21.02 13.95
C ILE A 744 10.84 20.49 15.27
N ARG A 745 11.27 21.02 16.41
CA ARG A 745 10.77 20.62 17.73
C ARG A 745 9.27 20.86 17.85
N SER A 746 8.75 21.97 17.34
CA SER A 746 7.30 22.27 17.35
C SER A 746 6.51 21.21 16.56
N VAL A 747 6.93 20.92 15.32
CA VAL A 747 6.27 19.91 14.47
C VAL A 747 6.38 18.51 15.06
N LEU A 748 7.54 18.12 15.57
CA LEU A 748 7.74 16.82 16.22
C LEU A 748 6.94 16.71 17.52
N SER A 749 6.74 17.80 18.28
CA SER A 749 5.88 17.81 19.47
C SER A 749 4.44 17.48 19.09
N ASN A 750 3.92 18.09 18.01
CA ASN A 750 2.59 17.81 17.50
C ASN A 750 2.44 16.36 17.02
N LEU A 751 3.44 15.81 16.31
CA LEU A 751 3.46 14.40 15.91
C LEU A 751 3.53 13.44 17.11
N CYS A 752 4.34 13.77 18.13
CA CYS A 752 4.45 12.98 19.35
C CYS A 752 3.11 12.95 20.10
N CYS A 753 2.46 14.11 20.26
CA CYS A 753 1.12 14.19 20.85
C CYS A 753 0.11 13.37 20.04
N LEU A 754 0.08 13.54 18.71
CA LEU A 754 -0.82 12.82 17.84
C LEU A 754 -0.64 11.30 17.93
N TYR A 755 0.61 10.82 17.97
CA TYR A 755 0.90 9.40 18.15
C TYR A 755 0.23 8.85 19.43
N GLY A 756 0.42 9.52 20.56
CA GLY A 756 -0.16 9.08 21.82
C GLY A 756 -1.69 9.22 21.88
N LEU A 757 -2.27 10.31 21.38
CA LEU A 757 -3.72 10.49 21.29
C LEU A 757 -4.37 9.44 20.40
N GLN A 758 -3.77 9.14 19.24
CA GLN A 758 -4.27 8.11 18.34
C GLN A 758 -4.28 6.74 19.03
N ARG A 759 -3.24 6.40 19.83
CA ARG A 759 -3.24 5.15 20.61
C ARG A 759 -4.33 5.08 21.67
N ILE A 760 -4.66 6.20 22.32
CA ILE A 760 -5.78 6.27 23.27
C ILE A 760 -7.11 6.04 22.54
N ILE A 761 -7.30 6.67 21.37
CA ILE A 761 -8.50 6.53 20.54
C ILE A 761 -8.66 5.11 19.99
N ASP A 762 -7.57 4.47 19.54
CA ASP A 762 -7.58 3.12 19.00
C ASP A 762 -7.86 2.06 20.09
N TRP A 763 -7.43 2.33 21.34
CA TRP A 763 -7.50 1.37 22.45
C TRP A 763 -8.11 1.97 23.74
N PRO A 764 -9.35 2.46 23.72
CA PRO A 764 -9.91 3.23 24.84
C PRO A 764 -10.33 2.36 26.03
N ILE A 765 -10.59 1.07 25.81
CA ILE A 765 -11.19 0.15 26.79
C ILE A 765 -10.39 0.11 28.10
N GLY A 766 -9.06 0.02 28.02
CA GLY A 766 -8.21 -0.06 29.22
C GLY A 766 -8.24 1.22 30.06
N TYR A 767 -8.49 2.37 29.42
CA TYR A 767 -8.62 3.65 30.12
C TYR A 767 -9.96 3.77 30.86
N PHE A 768 -11.05 3.29 30.25
CA PHE A 768 -12.37 3.28 30.87
C PHE A 768 -12.48 2.25 31.99
N GLU A 769 -11.97 1.03 31.77
CA GLU A 769 -12.00 -0.03 32.78
C GLU A 769 -11.14 0.34 34.01
N GLY A 770 -10.00 1.02 33.79
CA GLY A 770 -9.19 1.56 34.87
C GLY A 770 -9.76 2.81 35.55
N GLY A 771 -10.83 3.40 35.01
CA GLY A 771 -11.40 4.65 35.52
C GLY A 771 -10.49 5.87 35.35
N PHE A 772 -9.58 5.84 34.38
CA PHE A 772 -8.60 6.91 34.12
C PHE A 772 -9.15 8.01 33.22
N LEU A 773 -10.10 7.67 32.35
CA LEU A 773 -10.80 8.58 31.42
C LEU A 773 -12.32 8.40 31.54
N ASN A 774 -13.06 9.47 31.25
CA ASN A 774 -14.51 9.46 31.08
C ASN A 774 -14.90 9.86 29.64
N GLY A 775 -16.20 9.81 29.32
CA GLY A 775 -16.71 10.10 27.97
C GLY A 775 -16.39 11.52 27.50
N GLU A 776 -16.54 12.53 28.37
CA GLU A 776 -16.24 13.94 28.07
C GLU A 776 -14.75 14.14 27.73
N GLN A 777 -13.86 13.48 28.47
CA GLN A 777 -12.43 13.52 28.21
C GLN A 777 -12.04 12.85 26.89
N LEU A 778 -12.78 11.80 26.46
CA LEU A 778 -12.58 11.21 25.14
C LEU A 778 -12.98 12.19 24.02
N GLU A 779 -14.07 12.95 24.19
CA GLU A 779 -14.46 14.00 23.23
C GLU A 779 -13.40 15.10 23.14
N ILE A 780 -12.83 15.53 24.28
CA ILE A 780 -11.72 16.48 24.31
C ILE A 780 -10.49 15.94 23.55
N ILE A 781 -10.18 14.65 23.70
CA ILE A 781 -9.09 13.98 22.96
C ILE A 781 -9.35 14.01 21.44
N LEU A 782 -10.58 13.74 21.01
CA LEU A 782 -10.96 13.80 19.59
C LEU A 782 -10.79 15.22 19.04
N ASN A 783 -11.25 16.24 19.77
CA ASN A 783 -11.07 17.65 19.38
C ASN A 783 -9.60 18.06 19.32
N ALA A 784 -8.77 17.59 20.26
CA ALA A 784 -7.32 17.86 20.23
C ALA A 784 -6.64 17.22 19.01
N LYS A 785 -7.05 16.01 18.62
CA LYS A 785 -6.58 15.37 17.38
C LYS A 785 -6.91 16.22 16.15
N GLU A 786 -8.15 16.69 16.02
CA GLU A 786 -8.57 17.53 14.88
C GLU A 786 -7.81 18.86 14.84
N HIS A 787 -7.55 19.46 16.01
CA HIS A 787 -6.73 20.65 16.11
C HIS A 787 -5.29 20.39 15.64
N ILE A 788 -4.66 19.28 16.08
CA ILE A 788 -3.32 18.90 15.64
C ILE A 788 -3.26 18.64 14.12
N PHE A 789 -4.32 18.08 13.51
CA PHE A 789 -4.37 17.95 12.05
C PHE A 789 -4.28 19.30 11.34
N THR A 790 -4.96 20.31 11.88
CA THR A 790 -4.89 21.68 11.34
C THR A 790 -3.48 22.25 11.45
N LEU A 791 -2.78 21.99 12.56
CA LEU A 791 -1.39 22.41 12.78
C LEU A 791 -0.41 21.71 11.83
N LEU A 792 -0.58 20.40 11.58
CA LEU A 792 0.34 19.60 10.76
C LEU A 792 0.08 19.71 9.25
N LYS A 793 -1.13 20.12 8.84
CA LYS A 793 -1.54 20.18 7.44
C LYS A 793 -0.55 20.95 6.54
N PRO A 794 -0.04 22.14 6.91
CA PRO A 794 0.90 22.89 6.08
C PRO A 794 2.23 22.17 5.85
N ASP A 795 2.61 21.28 6.78
CA ASP A 795 3.91 20.64 6.85
C ASP A 795 3.94 19.22 6.25
N LEU A 796 2.80 18.68 5.78
CA LEU A 796 2.70 17.28 5.35
C LEU A 796 3.68 16.92 4.24
N LEU A 797 3.87 17.81 3.26
CA LEU A 797 4.86 17.60 2.20
C LEU A 797 6.28 17.63 2.75
N GLY A 798 6.62 18.62 3.60
CA GLY A 798 7.94 18.70 4.22
C GLY A 798 8.27 17.49 5.09
N LEU A 799 7.29 16.94 5.80
CA LEU A 799 7.42 15.72 6.60
C LEU A 799 7.77 14.51 5.71
N VAL A 800 7.08 14.30 4.59
CA VAL A 800 7.40 13.16 3.72
C VAL A 800 8.67 13.38 2.89
N GLU A 801 9.01 14.62 2.54
CA GLU A 801 10.29 14.95 1.90
C GLU A 801 11.49 14.75 2.84
N SER A 802 11.27 14.84 4.16
CA SER A 802 12.32 14.57 5.17
C SER A 802 12.78 13.11 5.16
N PHE A 803 11.99 12.20 4.58
CA PHE A 803 12.41 10.81 4.39
C PHE A 803 13.44 10.64 3.26
N LYS A 804 13.61 11.64 2.39
CA LYS A 804 14.64 11.68 1.34
C LYS A 804 14.60 10.49 0.39
N PHE A 805 13.42 10.09 -0.06
CA PHE A 805 13.28 9.13 -1.16
C PHE A 805 13.31 9.86 -2.50
N ASN A 806 14.13 9.39 -3.43
CA ASN A 806 14.03 9.83 -4.83
C ASN A 806 12.93 9.07 -5.58
N ASP A 807 12.58 9.52 -6.78
CA ASP A 807 11.51 8.91 -7.59
C ASP A 807 11.78 7.43 -7.91
N ASN A 808 13.05 7.07 -8.12
CA ASN A 808 13.45 5.68 -8.34
C ASN A 808 13.13 4.79 -7.12
N ALA A 809 13.36 5.28 -5.90
CA ALA A 809 13.07 4.57 -4.66
C ALA A 809 11.56 4.41 -4.42
N LEU A 810 10.78 5.44 -4.77
CA LEU A 810 9.32 5.44 -4.65
C LEU A 810 8.67 4.48 -5.65
N ARG A 811 9.30 4.22 -6.81
CA ARG A 811 8.86 3.22 -7.80
C ARG A 811 7.40 3.42 -8.23
N SER A 812 6.92 4.67 -8.24
CA SER A 812 5.50 4.98 -8.35
C SER A 812 5.24 5.99 -9.46
N ASP A 813 4.36 5.62 -10.39
CA ASP A 813 3.84 6.54 -11.42
C ASP A 813 3.02 7.69 -10.79
N LEU A 814 2.55 7.52 -9.55
CA LEU A 814 1.67 8.48 -8.87
C LEU A 814 2.40 9.71 -8.32
N VAL A 815 3.73 9.66 -8.26
CA VAL A 815 4.59 10.76 -7.81
C VAL A 815 5.36 11.42 -8.97
N ASP A 816 5.06 11.02 -10.21
CA ASP A 816 5.60 11.68 -11.40
C ASP A 816 5.11 13.14 -11.46
N ALA A 817 5.82 14.01 -12.18
CA ALA A 817 5.37 15.38 -12.43
C ALA A 817 3.99 15.42 -13.12
N LYS A 818 3.68 14.38 -13.93
CA LYS A 818 2.42 14.19 -14.67
C LYS A 818 1.85 12.79 -14.42
N PRO A 819 1.24 12.54 -13.23
CA PRO A 819 0.83 11.20 -12.82
C PRO A 819 -0.12 10.49 -13.79
N TYR A 820 -1.09 11.19 -14.39
CA TYR A 820 -2.06 10.55 -15.29
C TYR A 820 -1.45 10.14 -16.62
N GLU A 821 -0.59 10.98 -17.19
CA GLU A 821 0.17 10.71 -18.41
C GLU A 821 1.11 9.53 -18.20
N LYS A 822 1.81 9.53 -17.06
CA LYS A 822 2.72 8.44 -16.68
C LYS A 822 1.98 7.12 -16.52
N LEU A 823 0.85 7.11 -15.79
CA LEU A 823 -0.01 5.92 -15.65
C LEU A 823 -0.45 5.37 -17.01
N LEU A 824 -0.87 6.25 -17.94
CA LEU A 824 -1.27 5.84 -19.28
C LEU A 824 -0.09 5.28 -20.08
N GLN A 825 1.10 5.88 -19.97
CA GLN A 825 2.32 5.39 -20.61
C GLN A 825 2.68 3.99 -20.09
N SER A 826 2.70 3.80 -18.77
CA SER A 826 2.96 2.52 -18.12
C SER A 826 1.95 1.46 -18.54
N ALA A 827 0.65 1.79 -18.59
CA ALA A 827 -0.39 0.86 -19.03
C ALA A 827 -0.17 0.37 -20.47
N LYS A 828 0.28 1.24 -21.39
CA LYS A 828 0.59 0.87 -22.78
C LYS A 828 1.74 -0.13 -22.91
N LEU A 829 2.65 -0.19 -21.93
CA LEU A 829 3.77 -1.12 -21.89
C LEU A 829 3.37 -2.53 -21.38
N SER A 830 2.15 -2.71 -20.91
CA SER A 830 1.68 -4.01 -20.42
C SER A 830 1.83 -5.10 -21.50
N SER A 831 2.32 -6.27 -21.10
CA SER A 831 2.56 -7.41 -22.01
C SER A 831 1.30 -7.87 -22.73
N VAL A 832 0.11 -7.71 -22.12
CA VAL A 832 -1.18 -8.07 -22.74
C VAL A 832 -1.67 -7.06 -23.78
N ASN A 833 -1.04 -5.88 -23.86
CA ASN A 833 -1.31 -4.89 -24.91
C ASN A 833 -0.49 -5.13 -26.18
N ASN A 834 0.38 -6.15 -26.20
CA ASN A 834 1.08 -6.53 -27.43
C ASN A 834 0.09 -7.11 -28.46
N GLU A 835 0.33 -6.85 -29.74
CA GLU A 835 -0.58 -7.24 -30.82
C GLU A 835 -0.68 -8.76 -31.00
N GLU A 836 0.43 -9.48 -30.84
CA GLU A 836 0.52 -10.94 -30.96
C GLU A 836 -0.40 -11.65 -29.95
N TYR A 837 -0.35 -11.23 -28.68
CA TYR A 837 -1.16 -11.73 -27.58
C TYR A 837 -2.63 -11.39 -27.80
N GLN A 838 -2.94 -10.17 -28.24
CA GLN A 838 -4.32 -9.80 -28.57
C GLN A 838 -4.88 -10.66 -29.72
N ASN A 839 -4.08 -10.96 -30.74
CA ASN A 839 -4.51 -11.84 -31.83
C ASN A 839 -4.76 -13.27 -31.34
N LYS A 840 -3.91 -13.80 -30.46
CA LYS A 840 -4.14 -15.09 -29.79
C LYS A 840 -5.46 -15.08 -28.99
N LEU A 841 -5.71 -14.03 -28.22
CA LEU A 841 -6.94 -13.89 -27.42
C LEU A 841 -8.20 -13.74 -28.29
N ARG A 842 -8.11 -13.03 -29.42
CA ARG A 842 -9.22 -12.91 -30.39
C ARG A 842 -9.61 -14.28 -30.94
N SER A 843 -8.65 -15.16 -31.21
CA SER A 843 -8.92 -16.53 -31.65
C SER A 843 -9.67 -17.33 -30.58
N LEU A 844 -9.19 -17.33 -29.33
CA LEU A 844 -9.83 -18.05 -28.22
C LEU A 844 -11.23 -17.52 -27.91
N THR A 845 -11.39 -16.20 -27.86
CA THR A 845 -12.70 -15.58 -27.59
C THR A 845 -13.68 -15.72 -28.76
N ARG A 846 -13.19 -15.98 -29.98
CA ARG A 846 -14.04 -16.33 -31.12
C ARG A 846 -14.66 -17.72 -30.91
N GLN A 847 -13.87 -18.70 -30.47
CA GLN A 847 -14.39 -20.04 -30.15
C GLN A 847 -15.51 -19.99 -29.11
N LEU A 848 -15.35 -19.18 -28.05
CA LEU A 848 -16.41 -18.97 -27.04
C LEU A 848 -17.71 -18.38 -27.63
N ARG A 849 -17.60 -17.48 -28.61
CA ARG A 849 -18.75 -16.86 -29.28
C ARG A 849 -19.43 -17.80 -30.28
N GLU A 850 -18.70 -18.77 -30.80
CA GLU A 850 -19.16 -19.78 -31.75
C GLU A 850 -19.69 -21.05 -31.06
N MET A 851 -19.61 -21.13 -29.72
CA MET A 851 -20.23 -22.23 -28.98
C MET A 851 -21.75 -22.25 -29.21
N PRO A 852 -22.35 -23.45 -29.41
CA PRO A 852 -23.79 -23.59 -29.48
C PRO A 852 -24.45 -22.94 -28.25
N LYS A 853 -25.45 -22.09 -28.47
CA LYS A 853 -26.24 -21.55 -27.36
C LYS A 853 -26.99 -22.71 -26.70
N LEU A 854 -26.79 -22.87 -25.39
CA LEU A 854 -27.53 -23.80 -24.54
C LEU A 854 -29.02 -23.45 -24.48
#